data_AF-L0WGI7-F1
#
_entry.id   AF-L0WGI7-F1
#
_cell.length_a   1.000
_cell.length_b   1.000
_cell.length_c   1.000
_cell.angle_alpha   90.00
_cell.angle_beta   90.00
_cell.angle_gamma   90.00
#
_symmetry.space_group_name_H-M   'P 1'
#
loop_
_entity.id
_entity.type
_entity.pdbx_description
1 polymer ?
#
loop_
_entity_poly.entity_id
_entity_poly.type
_entity_poly.pdbx_seq_one_letter_code
_entity_poly.pdbx_strand_id
1 'polypeptide(L)'
;MPGLLLLMLWGLSACGGLDGGEQQQDPTVTDIPVAYVQRALPRDQDGQLMVDDLQQPAAFQAGARLMVRDFASPRAEPRDISTALLGAGHDIRDLSLSSDGQRLLFAARAPAIEDADEDEQPTWNLWEYDFSAGQARRLISSDLVAEEGQDRFPRYLPDGRIVFASTRQRQARARLLDEGKPQFTPLAEDRDTPAFALHVMNADGSDIQQITFNVSHDLAPLVAPDGRIVFLRWEHKDGRNRFDLYRVNPDGSQVEPLYGAQSHDAGEDQPERQFLPITFMDDGRLLVATRPRESRTAAMLPVAIDVDHFIDRDRPLYNAVAGQAEQSLPGPAVSYLQTVSRGGRMAALRPMGDGSGRYLMAWSPCRMEDGDTLLACTDDNLQQDLEEAPPAFGLWILDPSDGTQLPVVAPRDGVWITDVAVAAPTTLPAQGPQGQIDDNLADDNLAEINIRSVYDFGDRFDPLTTPPAGAGTLETFRDPSRVSPDERRVRFLRITKGVLIPGDEVLDLRGADFGRAANFGMREIVGYVPVEPDGSVRAVVPANAPVGLQLVDATGKAVYTRHTAWLTLRPGEQRQCTGCHQSGSDVVHGRASGEPPSINAGAPLTGSPFPNTRSDVVSFADAGETMAEALTRLQPERRLPNINMQAFDAWTDPAPDPATELALDYADLNTDAPADAACQQQWQPECRIVIHYQDHIQPIWDLPRQADVGGVMEDVTCSSCHNRRDAANALQVPPAQLELTGDPSPEQTAQPVSYRELLFNDNELELVDGALVDRLEVVLDDQGQVVYQTDDDGEPVLDNNGDPIPVTRTVPVNAVLRAGRARDSQAFFSLFEDGGSHQGWLSPQELRLLAEWIDLGAQLYNDPFRVPQN
;
A
#
# COMPACT_ATOMS: atom_id res chain seq x y z
N MET A 1 84.36 15.27 21.84
CA MET A 1 85.11 15.08 20.57
C MET A 1 86.51 14.60 20.90
N PRO A 2 87.15 13.70 20.12
CA PRO A 2 86.66 12.87 19.00
C PRO A 2 86.79 11.37 19.38
N GLY A 3 86.42 10.34 18.61
CA GLY A 3 85.90 10.14 17.25
C GLY A 3 85.54 8.63 17.15
N LEU A 4 84.43 8.28 16.52
CA LEU A 4 84.28 7.81 15.13
C LEU A 4 84.34 6.27 14.97
N LEU A 5 83.42 5.79 14.12
CA LEU A 5 83.38 4.54 13.34
C LEU A 5 82.69 3.27 13.90
N LEU A 6 81.47 3.09 13.38
CA LEU A 6 80.91 1.89 12.73
C LEU A 6 81.79 0.63 12.73
N LEU A 7 81.18 -0.52 13.04
CA LEU A 7 81.12 -1.65 12.11
C LEU A 7 80.03 -2.67 12.53
N MET A 8 79.20 -3.00 11.54
CA MET A 8 78.25 -4.11 11.52
C MET A 8 78.96 -5.47 11.71
N LEU A 9 78.14 -6.48 12.00
CA LEU A 9 77.95 -7.71 11.20
C LEU A 9 78.11 -9.04 12.00
N TRP A 10 77.18 -9.95 11.66
CA TRP A 10 77.06 -11.39 11.93
C TRP A 10 76.27 -11.87 13.16
N GLY A 11 75.12 -12.50 12.86
CA GLY A 11 75.16 -13.96 12.71
C GLY A 11 74.36 -14.74 13.76
N LEU A 12 73.16 -15.16 13.33
CA LEU A 12 72.34 -16.21 13.90
C LEU A 12 73.12 -17.45 14.39
N SER A 13 72.75 -17.98 15.56
CA SER A 13 72.50 -19.41 15.74
C SER A 13 71.59 -19.66 16.95
N ALA A 14 70.82 -20.72 16.83
CA ALA A 14 69.62 -21.03 17.57
C ALA A 14 69.86 -21.54 19.01
N CYS A 15 68.81 -21.43 19.83
CA CYS A 15 68.46 -22.47 20.80
C CYS A 15 66.93 -22.57 20.84
N GLY A 16 66.44 -23.80 20.63
CA GLY A 16 65.03 -24.12 20.76
C GLY A 16 64.58 -24.13 22.22
N GLY A 17 63.28 -23.96 22.39
CA GLY A 17 62.57 -24.20 23.63
C GLY A 17 61.13 -24.54 23.28
N LEU A 18 60.81 -25.84 23.35
CA LEU A 18 59.45 -26.32 23.50
C LEU A 18 58.98 -25.87 24.89
N ASP A 19 57.91 -25.09 24.96
CA ASP A 19 57.06 -25.08 26.13
C ASP A 19 55.60 -24.96 25.67
N GLY A 20 54.82 -25.97 26.06
CA GLY A 20 53.38 -26.02 25.84
C GLY A 20 52.69 -25.10 26.83
N GLY A 21 52.40 -23.88 26.38
CA GLY A 21 51.38 -23.03 26.97
C GLY A 21 50.14 -23.10 26.11
N GLU A 22 48.98 -23.30 26.73
CA GLU A 22 47.68 -23.06 26.12
C GLU A 22 47.72 -21.69 25.43
N GLN A 23 47.68 -21.69 24.10
CA GLN A 23 47.41 -20.48 23.34
C GLN A 23 46.05 -19.99 23.82
N GLN A 24 46.06 -18.89 24.59
CA GLN A 24 44.89 -18.04 24.67
C GLN A 24 44.43 -17.79 23.24
N GLN A 25 43.24 -18.31 22.91
CA GLN A 25 42.59 -18.02 21.64
C GLN A 25 42.60 -16.51 21.45
N ASP A 26 43.09 -16.08 20.29
CA ASP A 26 43.04 -14.70 19.88
C ASP A 26 41.57 -14.25 19.90
N PRO A 27 41.16 -13.30 20.76
CA PRO A 27 39.75 -12.90 20.88
C PRO A 27 39.17 -12.30 19.58
N THR A 28 40.01 -12.11 18.56
CA THR A 28 39.63 -11.64 17.23
C THR A 28 39.19 -12.75 16.27
N VAL A 29 39.45 -14.03 16.57
CA VAL A 29 38.99 -15.17 15.75
C VAL A 29 37.77 -15.80 16.41
N THR A 30 36.61 -15.65 15.79
CA THR A 30 35.40 -16.41 16.16
C THR A 30 35.33 -17.65 15.27
N ASP A 31 35.24 -18.83 15.87
CA ASP A 31 35.06 -20.12 15.17
C ASP A 31 33.64 -20.26 14.56
N ILE A 32 33.05 -19.15 14.13
CA ILE A 32 31.68 -19.03 13.65
C ILE A 32 31.72 -18.90 12.12
N PRO A 33 31.14 -19.85 11.37
CA PRO A 33 31.07 -19.74 9.93
C PRO A 33 30.30 -18.48 9.50
N VAL A 34 30.74 -17.89 8.40
CA VAL A 34 30.09 -16.71 7.81
C VAL A 34 29.80 -16.97 6.34
N ALA A 35 28.65 -16.49 5.89
CA ALA A 35 28.26 -16.50 4.49
C ALA A 35 28.04 -15.07 4.00
N TYR A 36 28.36 -14.80 2.74
CA TYR A 36 28.15 -13.48 2.15
C TYR A 36 27.95 -13.57 0.63
N VAL A 37 27.15 -12.64 0.10
CA VAL A 37 26.96 -12.49 -1.34
C VAL A 37 28.05 -11.57 -1.88
N GLN A 38 28.82 -12.06 -2.85
CA GLN A 38 29.85 -11.30 -3.55
C GLN A 38 29.51 -11.19 -5.03
N ARG A 39 29.49 -9.97 -5.59
CA ARG A 39 29.23 -9.73 -7.02
C ARG A 39 30.19 -8.74 -7.65
N ALA A 40 30.30 -8.77 -8.97
CA ALA A 40 30.84 -7.64 -9.71
C ALA A 40 29.88 -6.44 -9.59
N LEU A 41 30.36 -5.22 -9.85
CA LEU A 41 29.48 -4.05 -9.93
C LEU A 41 28.33 -4.31 -10.93
N PRO A 42 27.06 -4.26 -10.50
CA PRO A 42 25.94 -4.49 -11.38
C PRO A 42 25.85 -3.30 -12.33
N ARG A 43 26.08 -3.53 -13.62
CA ARG A 43 26.03 -2.50 -14.66
C ARG A 43 24.96 -2.84 -15.70
N ASP A 44 24.26 -1.81 -16.16
CA ASP A 44 23.33 -1.91 -17.28
C ASP A 44 24.08 -1.91 -18.63
N GLN A 45 23.33 -1.90 -19.74
CA GLN A 45 23.88 -1.96 -21.09
C GLN A 45 24.72 -0.72 -21.45
N ASP A 46 24.46 0.42 -20.80
CA ASP A 46 25.20 1.67 -20.98
C ASP A 46 26.42 1.75 -20.05
N GLY A 47 26.66 0.71 -19.26
CA GLY A 47 27.76 0.64 -18.30
C GLY A 47 27.52 1.43 -17.03
N GLN A 48 26.30 1.94 -16.78
CA GLN A 48 25.95 2.63 -15.53
C GLN A 48 25.59 1.63 -14.44
N LEU A 49 25.75 2.01 -13.17
CA LEU A 49 25.35 1.13 -12.06
C LEU A 49 23.85 0.92 -12.06
N MET A 50 23.40 -0.34 -12.04
CA MET A 50 21.98 -0.68 -11.99
C MET A 50 21.33 -0.12 -10.73
N VAL A 51 20.07 0.30 -10.85
CA VAL A 51 19.24 0.73 -9.72
C VAL A 51 18.69 -0.51 -9.01
N ASP A 52 18.79 -0.54 -7.68
CA ASP A 52 18.04 -1.47 -6.83
C ASP A 52 16.81 -0.74 -6.29
N ASP A 53 15.62 -1.17 -6.72
CA ASP A 53 14.34 -0.56 -6.39
C ASP A 53 13.44 -1.53 -5.62
N LEU A 54 12.86 -1.06 -4.52
CA LEU A 54 11.90 -1.83 -3.72
C LEU A 54 10.58 -2.09 -4.46
N GLN A 55 10.24 -1.31 -5.49
CA GLN A 55 9.09 -1.54 -6.38
C GLN A 55 9.36 -2.63 -7.43
N GLN A 56 10.61 -3.08 -7.57
CA GLN A 56 10.99 -4.14 -8.51
C GLN A 56 11.66 -5.32 -7.79
N PRO A 57 10.96 -6.00 -6.87
CA PRO A 57 11.53 -7.09 -6.06
C PRO A 57 12.08 -8.27 -6.88
N ALA A 58 11.58 -8.49 -8.09
CA ALA A 58 12.05 -9.53 -9.01
C ALA A 58 13.29 -9.14 -9.83
N ALA A 59 13.77 -7.89 -9.75
CA ALA A 59 14.88 -7.40 -10.56
C ALA A 59 16.15 -8.27 -10.41
N PHE A 60 16.75 -8.61 -11.54
CA PHE A 60 17.89 -9.50 -11.66
C PHE A 60 19.21 -8.74 -11.83
N GLN A 61 20.25 -9.11 -11.09
CA GLN A 61 21.61 -8.58 -11.23
C GLN A 61 22.61 -9.72 -11.41
N ALA A 62 23.06 -9.94 -12.64
CA ALA A 62 23.95 -11.05 -12.98
C ALA A 62 25.29 -11.00 -12.22
N GLY A 63 25.82 -12.17 -11.87
CA GLY A 63 27.21 -12.34 -11.41
C GLY A 63 27.39 -12.31 -9.90
N ALA A 64 26.34 -12.61 -9.13
CA ALA A 64 26.47 -12.86 -7.70
C ALA A 64 27.01 -14.27 -7.43
N ARG A 65 27.70 -14.41 -6.30
CA ARG A 65 28.24 -15.68 -5.79
C ARG A 65 28.01 -15.74 -4.29
N LEU A 66 27.53 -16.88 -3.81
CA LEU A 66 27.40 -17.15 -2.39
C LEU A 66 28.71 -17.75 -1.87
N MET A 67 29.40 -16.98 -1.04
CA MET A 67 30.68 -17.36 -0.47
C MET A 67 30.50 -17.80 0.99
N VAL A 68 31.12 -18.91 1.39
CA VAL A 68 31.12 -19.41 2.76
C VAL A 68 32.55 -19.50 3.30
N ARG A 69 32.76 -19.11 4.56
CA ARG A 69 34.02 -19.25 5.29
C ARG A 69 33.76 -19.97 6.61
N ASP A 70 34.72 -20.77 7.05
CA ASP A 70 34.57 -21.58 8.27
C ASP A 70 34.67 -20.74 9.56
N PHE A 71 35.28 -19.54 9.48
CA PHE A 71 35.39 -18.59 10.59
C PHE A 71 35.55 -17.16 10.07
N ALA A 72 35.17 -16.17 10.88
CA ALA A 72 35.20 -14.75 10.52
C ALA A 72 36.61 -14.14 10.65
N SER A 73 37.58 -14.63 9.86
CA SER A 73 38.97 -14.18 9.88
C SER A 73 39.54 -13.96 8.48
N PRO A 74 40.50 -13.03 8.29
CA PRO A 74 41.28 -12.92 7.06
C PRO A 74 41.97 -14.22 6.62
N ARG A 75 42.26 -15.12 7.57
CA ARG A 75 42.93 -16.40 7.31
C ARG A 75 42.01 -17.51 6.82
N ALA A 76 40.69 -17.32 6.87
CA ALA A 76 39.73 -18.34 6.43
C ALA A 76 39.65 -18.37 4.91
N GLU A 77 39.79 -19.54 4.29
CA GLU A 77 39.62 -19.68 2.84
C GLU A 77 38.13 -19.62 2.45
N PRO A 78 37.73 -18.76 1.49
CA PRO A 78 36.35 -18.68 1.03
C PRO A 78 36.02 -19.79 0.04
N ARG A 79 34.81 -20.34 0.15
CA ARG A 79 34.25 -21.37 -0.73
C ARG A 79 33.05 -20.82 -1.49
N ASP A 80 33.08 -20.87 -2.81
CA ASP A 80 31.92 -20.56 -3.65
C ASP A 80 31.00 -21.78 -3.68
N ILE A 81 29.79 -21.63 -3.16
CA ILE A 81 28.82 -22.74 -3.08
C ILE A 81 27.73 -22.68 -4.14
N SER A 82 27.63 -21.59 -4.92
CA SER A 82 26.51 -21.36 -5.82
C SER A 82 26.86 -21.51 -7.30
N THR A 83 28.08 -21.15 -7.73
CA THR A 83 28.46 -21.21 -9.16
C THR A 83 28.40 -22.62 -9.75
N ALA A 84 28.83 -23.64 -8.98
CA ALA A 84 28.77 -25.03 -9.43
C ALA A 84 27.32 -25.55 -9.55
N LEU A 85 26.37 -24.96 -8.81
CA LEU A 85 24.97 -25.37 -8.79
C LEU A 85 24.15 -24.66 -9.88
N LEU A 86 24.41 -23.37 -10.10
CA LEU A 86 23.55 -22.49 -10.89
C LEU A 86 24.18 -22.01 -12.21
N GLY A 87 25.45 -22.34 -12.45
CA GLY A 87 26.22 -21.82 -13.59
C GLY A 87 26.76 -20.42 -13.36
N ALA A 88 27.60 -19.91 -14.28
CA ALA A 88 28.15 -18.57 -14.18
C ALA A 88 27.10 -17.51 -14.57
N GLY A 89 27.05 -16.39 -13.85
CA GLY A 89 26.15 -15.27 -14.15
C GLY A 89 24.81 -15.29 -13.42
N HIS A 90 24.58 -16.24 -12.51
CA HIS A 90 23.40 -16.28 -11.64
C HIS A 90 23.36 -15.09 -10.67
N ASP A 91 22.22 -14.87 -10.03
CA ASP A 91 22.06 -13.90 -8.93
C ASP A 91 21.66 -14.63 -7.63
N ILE A 92 22.07 -14.05 -6.49
CA ILE A 92 21.83 -14.53 -5.13
C ILE A 92 21.42 -13.34 -4.28
N ARG A 93 20.34 -13.49 -3.49
CA ARG A 93 19.90 -12.49 -2.51
C ARG A 93 19.28 -13.15 -1.27
N ASP A 94 19.04 -12.33 -0.25
CA ASP A 94 18.21 -12.60 0.92
C ASP A 94 18.67 -13.76 1.81
N LEU A 95 19.90 -13.68 2.32
CA LEU A 95 20.47 -14.67 3.23
C LEU A 95 19.76 -14.68 4.60
N SER A 96 19.38 -15.87 5.08
CA SER A 96 18.75 -16.06 6.40
C SER A 96 19.15 -17.38 7.06
N LEU A 97 19.45 -17.36 8.36
CA LEU A 97 19.86 -18.56 9.10
C LEU A 97 18.69 -19.19 9.86
N SER A 98 18.77 -20.51 10.05
CA SER A 98 18.01 -21.21 11.09
C SER A 98 18.48 -20.77 12.48
N SER A 99 17.60 -20.85 13.48
CA SER A 99 17.93 -20.44 14.85
C SER A 99 19.06 -21.26 15.48
N ASP A 100 19.33 -22.47 15.02
CA ASP A 100 20.48 -23.27 15.47
C ASP A 100 21.80 -22.93 14.76
N GLY A 101 21.77 -22.03 13.76
CA GLY A 101 22.92 -21.64 12.96
C GLY A 101 23.39 -22.70 11.95
N GLN A 102 22.69 -23.84 11.82
CA GLN A 102 23.18 -24.96 11.00
C GLN A 102 22.78 -24.89 9.53
N ARG A 103 21.77 -24.08 9.20
CA ARG A 103 21.21 -24.00 7.85
C ARG A 103 21.00 -22.57 7.39
N LEU A 104 21.35 -22.30 6.14
CA LEU A 104 21.20 -21.00 5.48
C LEU A 104 20.16 -21.10 4.37
N LEU A 105 19.11 -20.31 4.45
CA LEU A 105 18.19 -20.03 3.36
C LEU A 105 18.70 -18.88 2.50
N PHE A 106 18.43 -18.94 1.20
CA PHE A 106 18.70 -17.86 0.26
C PHE A 106 17.79 -17.95 -0.96
N ALA A 107 17.60 -16.83 -1.65
CA ALA A 107 16.96 -16.77 -2.95
C ALA A 107 18.03 -16.76 -4.05
N ALA A 108 17.79 -17.51 -5.13
CA ALA A 108 18.70 -17.59 -6.26
C ALA A 108 17.93 -17.62 -7.58
N ARG A 109 18.46 -16.95 -8.59
CA ARG A 109 17.94 -16.96 -9.95
C ARG A 109 19.04 -17.38 -10.91
N ALA A 110 18.75 -18.33 -11.79
CA ALA A 110 19.67 -18.76 -12.84
C ALA A 110 20.00 -17.59 -13.80
N PRO A 111 21.09 -17.68 -14.58
CA PRO A 111 21.40 -16.66 -15.57
C PRO A 111 20.23 -16.40 -16.52
N ALA A 112 20.06 -15.15 -16.95
CA ALA A 112 19.12 -14.82 -18.00
C ALA A 112 19.45 -15.62 -19.27
N ILE A 113 18.41 -16.09 -19.95
CA ILE A 113 18.56 -16.82 -21.22
C ILE A 113 18.56 -15.76 -22.33
N GLU A 114 19.61 -15.75 -23.14
CA GLU A 114 19.72 -14.83 -24.28
C GLU A 114 18.62 -15.12 -25.29
N ASP A 115 17.98 -14.07 -25.81
CA ASP A 115 16.88 -14.11 -26.79
C ASP A 115 15.61 -14.87 -26.35
N ALA A 116 15.46 -15.20 -25.06
CA ALA A 116 14.24 -15.82 -24.54
C ALA A 116 13.21 -14.77 -24.12
N ASP A 117 11.93 -15.06 -24.38
CA ASP A 117 10.80 -14.24 -23.96
C ASP A 117 10.71 -14.18 -22.42
N GLU A 118 10.03 -13.16 -21.86
CA GLU A 118 10.01 -12.92 -20.41
C GLU A 118 9.41 -14.10 -19.62
N ASP A 119 8.44 -14.82 -20.19
CA ASP A 119 7.81 -16.00 -19.59
C ASP A 119 8.67 -17.27 -19.68
N GLU A 120 9.69 -17.27 -20.53
CA GLU A 120 10.71 -18.32 -20.62
C GLU A 120 11.92 -18.05 -19.72
N GLN A 121 12.06 -16.84 -19.20
CA GLN A 121 13.16 -16.48 -18.31
C GLN A 121 13.05 -17.22 -16.97
N PRO A 122 14.18 -17.68 -16.39
CA PRO A 122 14.16 -18.31 -15.08
C PRO A 122 13.58 -17.41 -13.99
N THR A 123 12.92 -18.00 -13.00
CA THR A 123 12.41 -17.26 -11.83
C THR A 123 13.34 -17.37 -10.62
N TRP A 124 13.10 -16.50 -9.65
CA TRP A 124 13.72 -16.59 -8.33
C TRP A 124 13.20 -17.81 -7.57
N ASN A 125 14.15 -18.62 -7.10
CA ASN A 125 13.91 -19.87 -6.40
C ASN A 125 14.52 -19.85 -5.00
N LEU A 126 13.93 -20.59 -4.07
CA LEU A 126 14.42 -20.70 -2.68
C LEU A 126 15.31 -21.93 -2.49
N TRP A 127 16.42 -21.74 -1.79
CA TRP A 127 17.43 -22.76 -1.54
C TRP A 127 17.79 -22.83 -0.05
N GLU A 128 18.26 -23.99 0.38
CA GLU A 128 18.80 -24.25 1.71
C GLU A 128 20.20 -24.83 1.59
N TYR A 129 21.16 -24.27 2.33
CA TYR A 129 22.52 -24.77 2.49
C TYR A 129 22.72 -25.32 3.90
N ASP A 130 23.26 -26.52 4.02
CA ASP A 130 23.66 -27.14 5.28
C ASP A 130 25.16 -26.97 5.48
N PHE A 131 25.57 -26.27 6.54
CA PHE A 131 26.98 -25.99 6.82
C PHE A 131 27.78 -27.24 7.15
N SER A 132 27.16 -28.25 7.77
CA SER A 132 27.80 -29.49 8.19
C SER A 132 28.03 -30.43 7.00
N ALA A 133 27.04 -30.54 6.12
CA ALA A 133 27.12 -31.36 4.91
C ALA A 133 27.91 -30.65 3.79
N GLY A 134 27.97 -29.32 3.83
CA GLY A 134 28.59 -28.52 2.79
C GLY A 134 27.83 -28.55 1.47
N GLN A 135 26.51 -28.75 1.51
CA GLN A 135 25.66 -28.93 0.34
C GLN A 135 24.46 -27.99 0.36
N ALA A 136 24.07 -27.50 -0.82
CA ALA A 136 22.85 -26.74 -1.01
C ALA A 136 21.84 -27.52 -1.86
N ARG A 137 20.55 -27.33 -1.57
CA ARG A 137 19.41 -27.90 -2.31
C ARG A 137 18.36 -26.82 -2.58
N ARG A 138 17.64 -26.93 -3.70
CA ARG A 138 16.42 -26.15 -3.95
C ARG A 138 15.30 -26.68 -3.04
N LEU A 139 14.54 -25.79 -2.42
CA LEU A 139 13.47 -26.17 -1.50
C LEU A 139 12.28 -26.78 -2.24
N ILE A 140 11.79 -26.11 -3.29
CA ILE A 140 10.76 -26.64 -4.17
C ILE A 140 11.45 -27.54 -5.19
N SER A 141 11.29 -28.85 -5.04
CA SER A 141 12.05 -29.82 -5.85
C SER A 141 11.60 -29.89 -7.31
N SER A 142 10.29 -29.71 -7.56
CA SER A 142 9.71 -29.77 -8.91
C SER A 142 10.07 -28.52 -9.72
N ASP A 143 10.69 -28.68 -10.89
CA ASP A 143 10.99 -27.55 -11.79
C ASP A 143 9.72 -26.78 -12.18
N LEU A 144 8.66 -27.49 -12.54
CA LEU A 144 7.40 -26.86 -12.94
C LEU A 144 6.82 -26.00 -11.81
N VAL A 145 6.80 -26.53 -10.58
CA VAL A 145 6.24 -25.78 -9.45
C VAL A 145 7.18 -24.64 -9.08
N ALA A 146 8.48 -24.87 -9.08
CA ALA A 146 9.51 -23.88 -8.77
C ALA A 146 9.42 -22.64 -9.69
N GLU A 147 9.11 -22.81 -10.97
CA GLU A 147 9.04 -21.68 -11.92
C GLU A 147 7.67 -20.96 -11.97
N GLU A 148 6.63 -21.35 -11.20
CA GLU A 148 5.33 -20.65 -11.28
C GLU A 148 5.31 -19.25 -10.61
N GLY A 149 6.41 -18.82 -9.99
CA GLY A 149 6.48 -17.48 -9.40
C GLY A 149 7.88 -17.08 -8.97
N GLN A 150 8.01 -15.82 -8.57
CA GLN A 150 9.26 -15.20 -8.15
C GLN A 150 9.38 -15.31 -6.62
N ASP A 151 10.17 -16.24 -6.09
CA ASP A 151 10.25 -16.50 -4.66
C ASP A 151 11.47 -15.82 -4.01
N ARG A 152 11.23 -14.93 -3.04
CA ARG A 152 12.24 -14.08 -2.40
C ARG A 152 12.10 -14.04 -0.87
N PHE A 153 13.13 -13.56 -0.19
CA PHE A 153 13.13 -13.29 1.26
C PHE A 153 12.70 -14.45 2.17
N PRO A 154 13.28 -15.66 2.06
CA PRO A 154 12.92 -16.78 2.92
C PRO A 154 13.36 -16.56 4.38
N ARG A 155 12.55 -17.04 5.33
CA ARG A 155 12.84 -17.11 6.78
C ARG A 155 12.24 -18.38 7.39
N TYR A 156 12.91 -18.96 8.38
CA TYR A 156 12.33 -20.04 9.18
C TYR A 156 11.31 -19.51 10.18
N LEU A 157 10.17 -20.19 10.27
CA LEU A 157 9.20 -20.05 11.35
C LEU A 157 9.56 -21.00 12.51
N PRO A 158 9.10 -20.70 13.74
CA PRO A 158 9.42 -21.48 14.92
C PRO A 158 8.88 -22.92 14.91
N ASP A 159 7.84 -23.18 14.11
CA ASP A 159 7.26 -24.52 13.89
C ASP A 159 8.00 -25.32 12.80
N GLY A 160 9.06 -24.76 12.21
CA GLY A 160 9.85 -25.39 11.16
C GLY A 160 9.34 -25.13 9.74
N ARG A 161 8.21 -24.43 9.57
CA ARG A 161 7.80 -23.91 8.25
C ARG A 161 8.74 -22.80 7.80
N ILE A 162 8.59 -22.39 6.54
CA ILE A 162 9.33 -21.28 5.94
C ILE A 162 8.32 -20.23 5.47
N VAL A 163 8.51 -18.98 5.89
CA VAL A 163 7.80 -17.82 5.33
C VAL A 163 8.67 -17.15 4.26
N PHE A 164 8.06 -16.68 3.19
CA PHE A 164 8.72 -16.02 2.06
C PHE A 164 7.76 -15.06 1.33
N ALA A 165 8.29 -14.21 0.46
CA ALA A 165 7.48 -13.34 -0.40
C ALA A 165 7.48 -13.89 -1.84
N SER A 166 6.32 -13.87 -2.50
CA SER A 166 6.16 -14.46 -3.83
C SER A 166 5.02 -13.87 -4.65
N THR A 167 5.11 -13.98 -5.97
CA THR A 167 4.07 -13.63 -6.95
C THR A 167 3.03 -14.76 -7.18
N ARG A 168 3.15 -15.89 -6.47
CA ARG A 168 2.28 -17.09 -6.57
C ARG A 168 0.87 -16.91 -6.00
N GLN A 169 0.15 -15.85 -6.38
CA GLN A 169 -1.16 -15.51 -5.83
C GLN A 169 -2.31 -16.45 -6.28
N ARG A 170 -2.16 -17.77 -6.05
CA ARG A 170 -3.09 -18.83 -6.46
C ARG A 170 -4.48 -18.64 -5.84
N GLN A 171 -4.55 -18.22 -4.57
CA GLN A 171 -5.82 -17.93 -3.89
C GLN A 171 -6.54 -16.72 -4.51
N ALA A 172 -5.80 -15.66 -4.84
CA ALA A 172 -6.38 -14.51 -5.54
C ALA A 172 -6.92 -14.92 -6.93
N ARG A 173 -6.19 -15.79 -7.65
CA ARG A 173 -6.62 -16.35 -8.93
C ARG A 173 -7.83 -17.28 -8.82
N ALA A 174 -7.94 -18.07 -7.75
CA ALA A 174 -9.11 -18.89 -7.51
C ALA A 174 -10.35 -18.03 -7.31
N ARG A 175 -10.25 -16.95 -6.52
CA ARG A 175 -11.35 -16.00 -6.35
C ARG A 175 -11.82 -15.39 -7.66
N LEU A 176 -10.92 -15.06 -8.58
CA LEU A 176 -11.32 -14.53 -9.88
C LEU A 176 -12.30 -15.47 -10.58
N LEU A 177 -12.11 -16.79 -10.50
CA LEU A 177 -13.06 -17.76 -11.06
C LEU A 177 -14.41 -17.74 -10.34
N ASP A 178 -14.40 -17.69 -9.00
CA ASP A 178 -15.63 -17.61 -8.20
C ASP A 178 -16.43 -16.33 -8.52
N GLU A 179 -15.74 -15.26 -8.92
CA GLU A 179 -16.30 -13.98 -9.34
C GLU A 179 -16.59 -13.91 -10.86
N GLY A 180 -16.47 -15.02 -11.59
CA GLY A 180 -16.77 -15.08 -13.03
C GLY A 180 -15.73 -14.45 -13.95
N LYS A 181 -14.51 -14.19 -13.45
CA LYS A 181 -13.39 -13.54 -14.16
C LYS A 181 -12.31 -14.54 -14.58
N PRO A 182 -11.56 -14.26 -15.67
CA PRO A 182 -10.43 -15.10 -16.06
C PRO A 182 -9.29 -15.00 -15.04
N GLN A 183 -8.46 -16.04 -14.98
CA GLN A 183 -7.30 -16.06 -14.09
C GLN A 183 -6.08 -15.39 -14.73
N PHE A 184 -5.42 -14.52 -13.98
CA PHE A 184 -4.18 -13.85 -14.38
C PHE A 184 -3.30 -13.57 -13.15
N THR A 185 -2.03 -13.26 -13.36
CA THR A 185 -1.16 -12.77 -12.30
C THR A 185 -1.44 -11.28 -12.10
N PRO A 186 -1.87 -10.85 -10.90
CA PRO A 186 -2.20 -9.46 -10.67
C PRO A 186 -0.95 -8.59 -10.56
N LEU A 187 -0.98 -7.41 -11.19
CA LEU A 187 0.03 -6.38 -11.01
C LEU A 187 -0.16 -5.61 -9.71
N ALA A 188 0.91 -4.96 -9.25
CA ALA A 188 0.84 -3.95 -8.20
C ALA A 188 0.05 -2.72 -8.67
N GLU A 189 -0.30 -1.81 -7.76
CA GLU A 189 -1.18 -0.66 -8.07
C GLU A 189 -0.56 0.35 -9.06
N ASP A 190 0.76 0.37 -9.22
CA ASP A 190 1.45 1.14 -10.26
C ASP A 190 1.27 0.54 -11.67
N ARG A 191 0.91 -0.75 -11.73
CA ARG A 191 0.74 -1.58 -12.93
C ARG A 191 2.04 -1.87 -13.68
N ASP A 192 3.18 -1.85 -12.99
CA ASP A 192 4.49 -2.10 -13.61
C ASP A 192 5.01 -3.52 -13.36
N THR A 193 4.72 -4.12 -12.19
CA THR A 193 5.22 -5.46 -11.86
C THR A 193 4.17 -6.34 -11.17
N PRO A 194 4.28 -7.68 -11.29
CA PRO A 194 3.46 -8.60 -10.50
C PRO A 194 3.56 -8.34 -8.99
N ALA A 195 2.40 -8.24 -8.32
CA ALA A 195 2.38 -7.99 -6.89
C ALA A 195 2.93 -9.19 -6.09
N PHE A 196 3.68 -8.89 -5.04
CA PHE A 196 4.26 -9.88 -4.13
C PHE A 196 3.39 -9.99 -2.88
N ALA A 197 3.13 -11.21 -2.44
CA ALA A 197 2.44 -11.49 -1.19
C ALA A 197 3.28 -12.43 -0.31
N LEU A 198 3.04 -12.43 1.00
CA LEU A 198 3.68 -13.39 1.89
C LEU A 198 3.02 -14.77 1.75
N HIS A 199 3.85 -15.79 1.79
CA HIS A 199 3.49 -17.19 1.73
C HIS A 199 4.22 -17.97 2.82
N VAL A 200 3.62 -19.10 3.22
CA VAL A 200 4.26 -20.10 4.07
C VAL A 200 4.31 -21.44 3.36
N MET A 201 5.31 -22.26 3.68
CA MET A 201 5.43 -23.64 3.19
C MET A 201 6.11 -24.54 4.21
N ASN A 202 6.01 -25.85 4.03
CA ASN A 202 6.80 -26.81 4.80
C ASN A 202 8.29 -26.72 4.41
N ALA A 203 9.18 -27.18 5.29
CA ALA A 203 10.64 -27.19 5.05
C ALA A 203 11.09 -28.03 3.83
N ASP A 204 10.21 -28.91 3.33
CA ASP A 204 10.42 -29.73 2.14
C ASP A 204 9.88 -29.08 0.85
N GLY A 205 9.36 -27.84 0.92
CA GLY A 205 8.80 -27.10 -0.20
C GLY A 205 7.36 -27.46 -0.56
N SER A 206 6.68 -28.30 0.23
CA SER A 206 5.26 -28.63 0.07
C SER A 206 4.33 -27.66 0.80
N ASP A 207 3.01 -27.75 0.52
CA ASP A 207 1.94 -27.00 1.20
C ASP A 207 2.15 -25.47 1.20
N ILE A 208 2.39 -24.92 0.01
CA ILE A 208 2.55 -23.47 -0.17
C ILE A 208 1.18 -22.79 0.01
N GLN A 209 1.09 -21.85 0.95
CA GLN A 209 -0.13 -21.11 1.27
C GLN A 209 0.14 -19.60 1.29
N GLN A 210 -0.65 -18.82 0.55
CA GLN A 210 -0.65 -17.36 0.63
C GLN A 210 -1.29 -16.90 1.96
N ILE A 211 -0.63 -16.00 2.66
CA ILE A 211 -1.06 -15.48 3.97
C ILE A 211 -1.36 -13.97 3.98
N THR A 212 -0.93 -13.20 2.97
CA THR A 212 -1.32 -11.78 2.83
C THR A 212 -1.89 -11.47 1.45
N PHE A 213 -2.73 -10.42 1.35
CA PHE A 213 -3.58 -10.14 0.17
C PHE A 213 -3.62 -8.65 -0.20
N ASN A 214 -2.52 -7.93 0.03
CA ASN A 214 -2.39 -6.55 -0.45
C ASN A 214 -2.46 -6.51 -1.98
N VAL A 215 -2.88 -5.37 -2.55
CA VAL A 215 -2.87 -5.16 -4.01
C VAL A 215 -1.44 -4.85 -4.49
N SER A 216 -0.65 -4.20 -3.64
CA SER A 216 0.77 -3.93 -3.86
C SER A 216 1.67 -4.93 -3.11
N HIS A 217 2.98 -4.69 -3.04
CA HIS A 217 3.91 -5.67 -2.47
C HIS A 217 3.84 -5.80 -0.94
N ASP A 218 3.89 -7.03 -0.44
CA ASP A 218 4.31 -7.39 0.91
C ASP A 218 5.64 -8.18 0.83
N LEU A 219 6.71 -7.66 1.43
CA LEU A 219 8.11 -8.09 1.23
C LEU A 219 8.89 -8.25 2.54
N ALA A 220 10.09 -8.84 2.42
CA ALA A 220 11.11 -8.88 3.46
C ALA A 220 10.60 -9.30 4.86
N PRO A 221 9.95 -10.47 5.02
CA PRO A 221 9.54 -10.94 6.33
C PRO A 221 10.73 -11.14 7.27
N LEU A 222 10.48 -10.91 8.55
CA LEU A 222 11.36 -11.16 9.69
C LEU A 222 10.50 -11.73 10.83
N VAL A 223 10.93 -12.86 11.40
CA VAL A 223 10.21 -13.47 12.53
C VAL A 223 10.62 -12.78 13.82
N ALA A 224 9.63 -12.24 14.54
CA ALA A 224 9.79 -11.59 15.83
C ALA A 224 9.91 -12.61 16.97
N PRO A 225 10.47 -12.22 18.14
CA PRO A 225 10.62 -13.12 19.29
C PRO A 225 9.31 -13.75 19.79
N ASP A 226 8.17 -13.09 19.57
CA ASP A 226 6.84 -13.57 19.90
C ASP A 226 6.24 -14.52 18.85
N GLY A 227 7.00 -14.83 17.79
CA GLY A 227 6.61 -15.70 16.70
C GLY A 227 5.77 -15.04 15.61
N ARG A 228 5.41 -13.75 15.74
CA ARG A 228 4.76 -13.01 14.65
C ARG A 228 5.77 -12.69 13.55
N ILE A 229 5.27 -12.38 12.37
CA ILE A 229 6.06 -11.97 11.22
C ILE A 229 5.96 -10.45 11.10
N VAL A 230 7.09 -9.76 11.15
CA VAL A 230 7.26 -8.35 10.75
C VAL A 230 7.62 -8.31 9.28
N PHE A 231 7.05 -7.41 8.49
CA PHE A 231 7.31 -7.33 7.06
C PHE A 231 7.13 -5.91 6.55
N LEU A 232 7.60 -5.69 5.33
CA LEU A 232 7.48 -4.43 4.62
C LEU A 232 6.24 -4.46 3.73
N ARG A 233 5.32 -3.53 3.90
CA ARG A 233 4.13 -3.39 3.05
C ARG A 233 4.22 -2.13 2.22
N TRP A 234 4.05 -2.25 0.91
CA TRP A 234 3.86 -1.11 0.03
C TRP A 234 2.42 -0.61 0.12
N GLU A 235 2.24 0.53 0.76
CA GLU A 235 0.97 1.25 0.83
C GLU A 235 0.86 2.19 -0.37
N HIS A 236 0.07 1.78 -1.38
CA HIS A 236 -0.13 2.53 -2.61
C HIS A 236 -1.60 2.93 -2.89
N LYS A 237 -2.51 2.58 -1.97
CA LYS A 237 -3.94 2.90 -2.08
C LYS A 237 -4.20 4.40 -2.00
N ASP A 238 -5.07 4.92 -2.89
CA ASP A 238 -5.55 6.31 -2.91
C ASP A 238 -4.42 7.37 -2.98
N GLY A 239 -3.35 7.07 -3.72
CA GLY A 239 -2.23 8.01 -3.91
C GLY A 239 -1.24 8.07 -2.75
N ARG A 240 -1.32 7.16 -1.78
CA ARG A 240 -0.17 6.85 -0.93
C ARG A 240 0.93 6.24 -1.79
N ASN A 241 2.19 6.37 -1.35
CA ASN A 241 3.30 5.67 -1.99
C ASN A 241 4.48 5.54 -1.02
N ARG A 242 4.50 4.50 -0.19
CA ARG A 242 5.57 4.27 0.79
C ARG A 242 5.58 2.83 1.31
N PHE A 243 6.71 2.42 1.87
CA PHE A 243 6.90 1.08 2.44
C PHE A 243 6.89 1.12 3.98
N ASP A 244 5.72 0.88 4.56
CA ASP A 244 5.49 0.88 6.01
C ASP A 244 5.83 -0.51 6.60
N LEU A 245 6.23 -0.58 7.88
CA LEU A 245 6.40 -1.85 8.58
C LEU A 245 5.06 -2.32 9.14
N TYR A 246 4.72 -3.56 8.86
CA TYR A 246 3.53 -4.26 9.36
C TYR A 246 3.92 -5.51 10.12
N ARG A 247 2.97 -6.06 10.87
CA ARG A 247 3.09 -7.41 11.45
C ARG A 247 1.84 -8.25 11.22
N VAL A 248 2.02 -9.57 11.24
CA VAL A 248 0.97 -10.57 11.03
C VAL A 248 1.27 -11.85 11.81
N ASN A 249 0.25 -12.63 12.16
CA ASN A 249 0.45 -13.96 12.72
C ASN A 249 0.96 -14.96 11.65
N PRO A 250 1.59 -16.08 12.03
CA PRO A 250 2.08 -17.09 11.07
C PRO A 250 1.03 -17.73 10.16
N ASP A 251 -0.27 -17.60 10.49
CA ASP A 251 -1.40 -18.09 9.70
C ASP A 251 -1.98 -17.01 8.74
N GLY A 252 -1.45 -15.79 8.79
CA GLY A 252 -1.93 -14.63 8.03
C GLY A 252 -2.98 -13.78 8.73
N SER A 253 -3.46 -14.18 9.90
CA SER A 253 -4.47 -13.42 10.65
C SER A 253 -3.85 -12.22 11.38
N GLN A 254 -4.69 -11.25 11.74
CA GLN A 254 -4.33 -10.07 12.53
C GLN A 254 -3.24 -9.21 11.89
N VAL A 255 -3.34 -8.98 10.58
CA VAL A 255 -2.49 -8.00 9.89
C VAL A 255 -2.71 -6.61 10.52
N GLU A 256 -1.63 -5.99 11.00
CA GLU A 256 -1.69 -4.67 11.62
C GLU A 256 -0.42 -3.83 11.34
N PRO A 257 -0.54 -2.49 11.30
CA PRO A 257 0.62 -1.62 11.21
C PRO A 257 1.52 -1.77 12.44
N LEU A 258 2.83 -1.72 12.22
CA LEU A 258 3.85 -1.79 13.27
C LEU A 258 4.56 -0.46 13.44
N TYR A 259 5.16 0.08 12.38
CA TYR A 259 5.95 1.31 12.44
C TYR A 259 6.10 2.00 11.07
N GLY A 260 6.16 3.33 11.05
CA GLY A 260 6.78 4.08 9.94
C GLY A 260 5.85 4.94 9.10
N ALA A 261 4.53 4.81 9.28
CA ALA A 261 3.48 5.50 8.55
C ALA A 261 3.62 7.04 8.51
N GLN A 262 4.36 7.66 9.43
CA GLN A 262 4.67 9.10 9.46
C GLN A 262 6.16 9.35 9.72
N SER A 263 7.03 8.38 9.41
CA SER A 263 8.45 8.40 9.74
C SER A 263 9.37 8.39 8.51
N HIS A 264 8.80 8.44 7.30
CA HIS A 264 9.53 8.43 6.02
C HIS A 264 10.24 9.75 5.69
N ASP A 265 9.78 10.87 6.26
CA ASP A 265 10.43 12.16 6.10
C ASP A 265 11.78 12.19 6.85
N ALA A 266 12.84 12.49 6.09
CA ALA A 266 14.22 12.61 6.55
C ALA A 266 14.69 14.08 6.67
N GLY A 267 13.79 15.05 6.45
CA GLY A 267 14.07 16.49 6.50
C GLY A 267 14.03 17.15 5.12
N GLU A 268 14.12 18.49 5.09
CA GLU A 268 14.14 19.28 3.86
C GLU A 268 15.25 18.81 2.90
N ASP A 269 14.91 18.68 1.61
CA ASP A 269 15.78 18.25 0.52
C ASP A 269 16.42 16.85 0.67
N GLN A 270 15.87 15.99 1.54
CA GLN A 270 16.30 14.59 1.67
C GLN A 270 15.33 13.63 0.97
N PRO A 271 15.82 12.57 0.31
CA PRO A 271 14.95 11.54 -0.24
C PRO A 271 14.20 10.81 0.89
N GLU A 272 12.95 10.42 0.63
CA GLU A 272 12.19 9.59 1.55
C GLU A 272 12.95 8.29 1.89
N ARG A 273 13.04 7.98 3.18
CA ARG A 273 13.68 6.75 3.66
C ARG A 273 12.67 5.62 3.82
N GLN A 274 13.05 4.39 3.53
CA GLN A 274 12.27 3.16 3.72
C GLN A 274 12.97 2.27 4.76
N PHE A 275 12.26 1.33 5.39
CA PHE A 275 12.76 0.59 6.56
C PHE A 275 12.87 -0.92 6.30
N LEU A 276 14.02 -1.46 5.87
CA LEU A 276 14.15 -2.92 5.73
C LEU A 276 14.49 -3.59 7.06
N PRO A 277 13.70 -4.57 7.52
CA PRO A 277 13.98 -5.27 8.77
C PRO A 277 15.25 -6.14 8.63
N ILE A 278 16.16 -6.03 9.61
CA ILE A 278 17.40 -6.82 9.68
C ILE A 278 17.24 -7.96 10.69
N THR A 279 16.98 -7.61 11.96
CA THR A 279 16.86 -8.56 13.08
C THR A 279 16.24 -7.87 14.29
N PHE A 280 15.75 -8.65 15.25
CA PHE A 280 15.54 -8.16 16.61
C PHE A 280 16.86 -8.23 17.40
N MET A 281 17.09 -7.22 18.22
CA MET A 281 18.22 -7.11 19.15
C MET A 281 17.92 -7.83 20.46
N ASP A 282 18.96 -8.15 21.24
CA ASP A 282 18.82 -8.82 22.55
C ASP A 282 18.01 -8.00 23.56
N ASP A 283 17.95 -6.67 23.38
CA ASP A 283 17.15 -5.76 24.20
C ASP A 283 15.70 -5.58 23.72
N GLY A 284 15.29 -6.32 22.68
CA GLY A 284 13.93 -6.32 22.11
C GLY A 284 13.70 -5.31 21.00
N ARG A 285 14.62 -4.35 20.76
CA ARG A 285 14.45 -3.38 19.67
C ARG A 285 14.58 -4.03 18.30
N LEU A 286 13.85 -3.50 17.32
CA LEU A 286 13.96 -3.91 15.93
C LEU A 286 15.10 -3.15 15.25
N LEU A 287 16.12 -3.86 14.80
CA LEU A 287 17.17 -3.28 13.96
C LEU A 287 16.71 -3.28 12.49
N VAL A 288 16.71 -2.11 11.86
CA VAL A 288 16.35 -1.91 10.45
C VAL A 288 17.48 -1.24 9.67
N ALA A 289 17.54 -1.49 8.38
CA ALA A 289 18.29 -0.71 7.40
C ALA A 289 17.38 0.39 6.85
N THR A 290 17.69 1.66 7.15
CA THR A 290 17.08 2.77 6.42
C THR A 290 17.81 3.01 5.11
N ARG A 291 17.07 3.28 4.03
CA ARG A 291 17.61 3.54 2.69
C ARG A 291 16.62 4.33 1.84
N PRO A 292 17.02 4.97 0.74
CA PRO A 292 16.07 5.47 -0.26
C PRO A 292 15.31 4.29 -0.91
N ARG A 293 14.15 4.58 -1.51
CA ARG A 293 13.38 3.58 -2.28
C ARG A 293 14.21 2.97 -3.41
N GLU A 294 14.86 3.83 -4.19
CA GLU A 294 15.82 3.47 -5.23
C GLU A 294 17.26 3.72 -4.75
N SER A 295 18.17 2.77 -4.98
CA SER A 295 19.58 2.92 -4.61
C SER A 295 20.51 2.37 -5.69
N ARG A 296 21.52 3.15 -6.07
CA ARG A 296 22.60 2.71 -6.99
C ARG A 296 23.87 2.27 -6.28
N THR A 297 23.94 2.39 -4.95
CA THR A 297 25.17 2.13 -4.17
C THR A 297 25.04 0.97 -3.19
N ALA A 298 23.86 0.35 -3.11
CA ALA A 298 23.48 -0.61 -2.07
C ALA A 298 23.62 -0.07 -0.63
N ALA A 299 23.90 1.22 -0.45
CA ALA A 299 24.17 1.80 0.86
C ALA A 299 22.88 1.90 1.70
N MET A 300 23.02 1.62 2.99
CA MET A 300 21.99 1.73 4.01
C MET A 300 22.56 2.32 5.31
N LEU A 301 21.67 2.75 6.21
CA LEU A 301 22.01 3.18 7.57
C LEU A 301 21.28 2.28 8.59
N PRO A 302 21.99 1.62 9.52
CA PRO A 302 21.34 0.83 10.56
C PRO A 302 20.73 1.72 11.65
N VAL A 303 19.45 1.49 11.97
CA VAL A 303 18.70 2.18 13.03
C VAL A 303 17.99 1.14 13.89
N ALA A 304 18.16 1.22 15.21
CA ALA A 304 17.39 0.46 16.18
C ALA A 304 16.09 1.20 16.51
N ILE A 305 14.96 0.49 16.49
CA ILE A 305 13.61 1.05 16.69
C ILE A 305 12.93 0.35 17.87
N ASP A 306 12.44 1.14 18.83
CA ASP A 306 11.58 0.68 19.93
C ASP A 306 10.14 0.53 19.45
N VAL A 307 9.89 -0.54 18.71
CA VAL A 307 8.57 -0.84 18.16
C VAL A 307 7.56 -1.25 19.23
N ASP A 308 7.96 -1.56 20.46
CA ASP A 308 7.03 -1.92 21.54
C ASP A 308 6.36 -0.71 22.18
N HIS A 309 6.96 0.47 22.03
CA HIS A 309 6.44 1.71 22.61
C HIS A 309 6.08 2.77 21.57
N PHE A 310 6.43 2.59 20.29
CA PHE A 310 6.15 3.56 19.23
C PHE A 310 5.49 2.93 18.00
N ILE A 311 4.68 3.73 17.31
CA ILE A 311 4.19 3.43 15.94
C ILE A 311 4.83 4.35 14.90
N ASP A 312 5.37 5.50 15.33
CA ASP A 312 6.16 6.40 14.49
C ASP A 312 7.24 7.07 15.34
N ARG A 313 8.22 7.69 14.69
CA ARG A 313 9.37 8.36 15.31
C ARG A 313 8.99 9.28 16.47
N ASP A 314 7.89 10.01 16.27
CA ASP A 314 7.41 11.05 17.18
C ASP A 314 6.06 10.69 17.82
N ARG A 315 5.60 9.43 17.70
CA ARG A 315 4.27 8.98 18.18
C ARG A 315 4.36 7.71 19.03
N PRO A 316 4.36 7.85 20.37
CA PRO A 316 4.29 6.71 21.27
C PRO A 316 2.91 6.04 21.22
N LEU A 317 2.86 4.76 21.59
CA LEU A 317 1.62 4.03 21.81
C LEU A 317 0.84 4.64 22.99
N TYR A 318 -0.47 4.37 23.01
CA TYR A 318 -1.34 4.84 24.08
C TYR A 318 -0.84 4.36 25.45
N ASN A 319 -0.74 5.30 26.41
CA ASN A 319 -0.17 5.11 27.75
C ASN A 319 1.29 4.63 27.82
N ALA A 320 2.04 4.61 26.71
CA ALA A 320 3.46 4.31 26.76
C ALA A 320 4.26 5.49 27.33
N VAL A 321 5.09 5.23 28.34
CA VAL A 321 6.12 6.17 28.81
C VAL A 321 7.42 5.79 28.15
N ALA A 322 7.82 6.53 27.12
CA ALA A 322 8.87 6.08 26.22
C ALA A 322 9.96 7.15 26.01
N GLY A 323 11.17 6.68 25.68
CA GLY A 323 12.33 7.52 25.41
C GLY A 323 12.34 8.05 23.98
N GLN A 324 13.40 7.74 23.23
CA GLN A 324 13.43 7.98 21.79
C GLN A 324 12.93 6.73 21.05
N ALA A 325 12.23 6.90 19.93
CA ALA A 325 11.80 5.77 19.11
C ALA A 325 12.96 5.13 18.35
N GLU A 326 13.80 5.98 17.75
CA GLU A 326 14.91 5.57 16.89
C GLU A 326 16.25 5.87 17.55
N GLN A 327 17.21 4.93 17.44
CA GLN A 327 18.60 5.13 17.84
C GLN A 327 19.56 4.63 16.77
N SER A 328 20.54 5.45 16.41
CA SER A 328 21.67 5.00 15.62
C SER A 328 22.53 4.03 16.40
N LEU A 329 23.07 3.00 15.73
CA LEU A 329 24.08 2.14 16.33
C LEU A 329 25.45 2.85 16.39
N PRO A 330 26.22 2.69 17.48
CA PRO A 330 27.61 3.16 17.52
C PRO A 330 28.45 2.53 16.41
N GLY A 331 29.23 3.32 15.67
CA GLY A 331 30.05 2.82 14.56
C GLY A 331 30.55 3.94 13.64
N PRO A 332 31.05 3.58 12.45
CA PRO A 332 31.40 4.57 11.43
C PRO A 332 30.18 5.44 11.10
N ALA A 333 30.38 6.75 10.97
CA ALA A 333 29.33 7.72 10.64
C ALA A 333 28.92 7.62 9.16
N VAL A 334 28.34 6.48 8.78
CA VAL A 334 27.88 6.20 7.41
C VAL A 334 26.65 7.02 7.08
N SER A 335 26.48 7.34 5.79
CA SER A 335 25.31 8.07 5.28
C SER A 335 25.06 7.71 3.83
N TYR A 336 23.80 7.50 3.46
CA TYR A 336 23.35 7.45 2.07
C TYR A 336 22.75 8.78 1.59
N LEU A 337 22.56 9.74 2.50
CA LEU A 337 21.98 11.06 2.24
C LEU A 337 23.00 12.06 1.69
N GLN A 338 24.29 11.80 1.92
CA GLN A 338 25.38 12.64 1.45
C GLN A 338 25.94 12.13 0.13
N THR A 339 26.31 13.06 -0.75
CA THR A 339 27.03 12.77 -2.00
C THR A 339 28.33 12.03 -1.71
N VAL A 340 29.09 12.48 -0.71
CA VAL A 340 30.30 11.80 -0.23
C VAL A 340 30.12 11.43 1.23
N SER A 341 30.22 10.14 1.56
CA SER A 341 30.02 9.68 2.93
C SER A 341 31.35 9.54 3.68
N ARG A 342 31.71 10.53 4.51
CA ARG A 342 33.00 10.54 5.25
C ARG A 342 33.24 9.27 6.08
N GLY A 343 32.20 8.72 6.71
CA GLY A 343 32.28 7.47 7.48
C GLY A 343 32.27 6.20 6.63
N GLY A 344 32.29 6.33 5.30
CA GLY A 344 32.14 5.23 4.36
C GLY A 344 30.67 4.84 4.14
N ARG A 345 30.45 3.79 3.35
CA ARG A 345 29.11 3.26 3.04
C ARG A 345 28.98 1.86 3.59
N MET A 346 27.77 1.49 4.03
CA MET A 346 27.46 0.15 4.55
C MET A 346 26.37 -0.49 3.70
N ALA A 347 26.53 -1.76 3.31
CA ALA A 347 25.52 -2.48 2.52
C ALA A 347 24.75 -3.52 3.35
N ALA A 348 25.37 -4.08 4.38
CA ALA A 348 24.74 -5.09 5.23
C ALA A 348 25.33 -5.10 6.64
N LEU A 349 24.53 -5.53 7.61
CA LEU A 349 24.92 -5.66 9.02
C LEU A 349 24.18 -6.85 9.64
N ARG A 350 24.87 -7.67 10.43
CA ARG A 350 24.29 -8.76 11.25
C ARG A 350 25.01 -8.87 12.59
N PRO A 351 24.31 -9.18 13.69
CA PRO A 351 24.98 -9.47 14.96
C PRO A 351 25.85 -10.73 14.85
N MET A 352 26.95 -10.79 15.61
CA MET A 352 27.81 -11.97 15.65
C MET A 352 27.17 -13.17 16.36
N GLY A 353 26.15 -12.94 17.20
CA GLY A 353 25.43 -14.00 17.91
C GLY A 353 26.24 -14.76 18.97
N ASP A 354 27.41 -14.26 19.33
CA ASP A 354 28.35 -14.87 20.29
C ASP A 354 28.28 -14.24 21.70
N GLY A 355 27.28 -13.37 21.93
CA GLY A 355 27.13 -12.62 23.17
C GLY A 355 28.13 -11.47 23.34
N SER A 356 29.00 -11.21 22.36
CA SER A 356 30.00 -10.14 22.47
C SER A 356 29.46 -8.74 22.16
N GLY A 357 28.22 -8.63 21.64
CA GLY A 357 27.66 -7.37 21.13
C GLY A 357 28.30 -6.84 19.84
N ARG A 358 29.18 -7.63 19.18
CA ARG A 358 29.82 -7.27 17.90
C ARG A 358 28.90 -7.56 16.72
N TYR A 359 29.21 -6.93 15.59
CA TYR A 359 28.48 -7.11 14.34
C TYR A 359 29.42 -7.46 13.19
N LEU A 360 28.96 -8.31 12.28
CA LEU A 360 29.54 -8.48 10.96
C LEU A 360 28.90 -7.45 10.00
N MET A 361 29.72 -6.64 9.34
CA MET A 361 29.25 -5.60 8.40
C MET A 361 29.92 -5.71 7.03
N ALA A 362 29.14 -5.49 5.97
CA ALA A 362 29.66 -5.19 4.65
C ALA A 362 29.84 -3.67 4.53
N TRP A 363 31.10 -3.20 4.56
CA TRP A 363 31.43 -1.79 4.67
C TRP A 363 32.56 -1.38 3.71
N SER A 364 32.39 -0.22 3.09
CA SER A 364 33.34 0.42 2.20
C SER A 364 33.88 1.68 2.87
N PRO A 365 35.20 1.81 3.08
CA PRO A 365 35.81 3.09 3.41
C PRO A 365 35.46 4.17 2.38
N CYS A 366 35.43 5.43 2.82
CA CYS A 366 35.21 6.55 1.92
C CYS A 366 36.39 6.72 0.95
N ARG A 367 36.07 6.88 -0.33
CA ARG A 367 37.04 7.03 -1.41
C ARG A 367 36.53 7.94 -2.51
N MET A 368 37.43 8.65 -3.16
CA MET A 368 37.17 9.59 -4.26
C MET A 368 38.03 9.27 -5.47
N GLU A 369 37.55 9.64 -6.64
CA GLU A 369 38.25 9.47 -7.92
C GLU A 369 39.00 10.75 -8.30
N ASP A 370 40.30 10.62 -8.57
CA ASP A 370 41.15 11.64 -9.20
C ASP A 370 41.79 11.03 -10.45
N GLY A 371 41.10 11.16 -11.58
CA GLY A 371 41.43 10.45 -12.82
C GLY A 371 41.42 8.94 -12.61
N ASP A 372 42.55 8.26 -12.83
CA ASP A 372 42.71 6.82 -12.61
C ASP A 372 43.14 6.45 -11.18
N THR A 373 43.20 7.42 -10.26
CA THR A 373 43.69 7.22 -8.88
C THR A 373 42.53 7.27 -7.88
N LEU A 374 42.53 6.33 -6.94
CA LEU A 374 41.61 6.34 -5.80
C LEU A 374 42.26 7.01 -4.59
N LEU A 375 41.62 8.05 -4.06
CA LEU A 375 42.06 8.80 -2.89
C LEU A 375 41.14 8.52 -1.70
N ALA A 376 41.70 8.49 -0.49
CA ALA A 376 40.89 8.47 0.72
C ALA A 376 40.24 9.84 0.97
N CYS A 377 39.07 9.86 1.60
CA CYS A 377 38.35 11.09 1.94
C CYS A 377 38.97 11.83 3.15
N THR A 378 40.17 12.36 2.99
CA THR A 378 40.79 13.28 3.96
C THR A 378 40.16 14.67 3.83
N ASP A 379 40.33 15.52 4.85
CA ASP A 379 39.83 16.91 4.78
C ASP A 379 40.42 17.70 3.60
N ASP A 380 41.66 17.41 3.20
CA ASP A 380 42.32 18.02 2.05
C ASP A 380 41.72 17.55 0.73
N ASN A 381 41.39 16.26 0.61
CA ASN A 381 40.82 15.72 -0.62
C ASN A 381 39.34 16.11 -0.77
N LEU A 382 38.60 16.22 0.34
CA LEU A 382 37.18 16.62 0.33
C LEU A 382 36.96 18.10 -0.02
N GLN A 383 38.00 18.92 0.02
CA GLN A 383 37.97 20.30 -0.47
C GLN A 383 38.23 20.39 -1.97
N GLN A 384 38.62 19.28 -2.60
CA GLN A 384 38.77 19.17 -4.05
C GLN A 384 37.41 18.79 -4.64
N ASP A 385 37.10 19.31 -5.83
CA ASP A 385 35.86 19.02 -6.56
C ASP A 385 35.95 17.65 -7.26
N LEU A 386 36.20 16.61 -6.45
CA LEU A 386 36.36 15.22 -6.89
C LEU A 386 35.06 14.44 -6.69
N GLU A 387 34.78 13.51 -7.58
CA GLU A 387 33.61 12.63 -7.49
C GLU A 387 33.88 11.48 -6.49
N GLU A 388 32.81 10.99 -5.84
CA GLU A 388 32.91 9.80 -5.00
C GLU A 388 33.12 8.57 -5.89
N ALA A 389 34.12 7.74 -5.59
CA ALA A 389 34.29 6.50 -6.32
C ALA A 389 33.14 5.52 -5.98
N PRO A 390 32.71 4.64 -6.90
CA PRO A 390 31.78 3.56 -6.58
C PRO A 390 32.21 2.83 -5.31
N PRO A 391 31.34 2.34 -4.42
CA PRO A 391 31.78 1.67 -3.19
C PRO A 391 32.61 0.39 -3.46
N ALA A 392 33.53 0.03 -2.56
CA ALA A 392 34.12 -1.31 -2.48
C ALA A 392 33.84 -1.90 -1.10
N PHE A 393 32.78 -2.68 -1.01
CA PHE A 393 32.41 -3.30 0.25
C PHE A 393 33.35 -4.47 0.58
N GLY A 394 34.11 -4.33 1.66
CA GLY A 394 34.78 -5.42 2.35
C GLY A 394 33.88 -5.99 3.46
N LEU A 395 34.32 -7.07 4.08
CA LEU A 395 33.65 -7.66 5.24
C LEU A 395 34.45 -7.31 6.50
N TRP A 396 33.79 -6.83 7.54
CA TRP A 396 34.44 -6.32 8.75
C TRP A 396 33.67 -6.76 9.99
N ILE A 397 34.38 -6.96 11.10
CA ILE A 397 33.78 -7.06 12.43
C ILE A 397 33.81 -5.68 13.06
N LEU A 398 32.63 -5.15 13.40
CA LEU A 398 32.43 -3.92 14.14
C LEU A 398 32.23 -4.25 15.61
N ASP A 399 33.03 -3.61 16.47
CA ASP A 399 32.80 -3.56 17.90
C ASP A 399 32.24 -2.18 18.29
N PRO A 400 30.95 -2.08 18.63
CA PRO A 400 30.34 -0.80 18.99
C PRO A 400 30.76 -0.27 20.37
N SER A 401 31.30 -1.10 21.28
CA SER A 401 31.71 -0.60 22.61
C SER A 401 32.96 0.28 22.52
N ASP A 402 33.88 -0.13 21.65
CA ASP A 402 35.21 0.48 21.51
C ASP A 402 35.36 1.22 20.17
N GLY A 403 34.36 1.14 19.29
CA GLY A 403 34.34 1.75 17.96
C GLY A 403 35.34 1.14 16.98
N THR A 404 35.78 -0.10 17.22
CA THR A 404 36.84 -0.75 16.43
C THR A 404 36.27 -1.52 15.24
N GLN A 405 37.07 -1.60 14.18
CA GLN A 405 36.72 -2.25 12.92
C GLN A 405 37.86 -3.20 12.53
N LEU A 406 37.57 -4.50 12.45
CA LEU A 406 38.56 -5.52 12.10
C LEU A 406 38.23 -6.11 10.72
N PRO A 407 39.15 -6.05 9.74
CA PRO A 407 38.88 -6.58 8.41
C PRO A 407 38.81 -8.11 8.46
N VAL A 408 37.82 -8.67 7.76
CA VAL A 408 37.64 -10.11 7.51
C VAL A 408 37.89 -10.39 6.03
N VAL A 409 37.28 -9.61 5.13
CA VAL A 409 37.56 -9.59 3.68
C VAL A 409 37.98 -8.17 3.31
N ALA A 410 39.17 -8.01 2.76
CA ALA A 410 39.63 -6.69 2.31
C ALA A 410 38.73 -6.17 1.16
N PRO A 411 38.38 -4.86 1.16
CA PRO A 411 37.75 -4.21 0.03
C PRO A 411 38.50 -4.43 -1.28
N ARG A 412 37.79 -4.66 -2.39
CA ARG A 412 38.35 -4.79 -3.73
C ARG A 412 37.58 -3.94 -4.73
N ASP A 413 38.29 -3.25 -5.60
CA ASP A 413 37.68 -2.44 -6.66
C ASP A 413 36.88 -3.32 -7.61
N GLY A 414 35.70 -2.84 -8.02
CA GLY A 414 34.81 -3.57 -8.91
C GLY A 414 34.04 -4.72 -8.26
N VAL A 415 34.19 -4.95 -6.94
CA VAL A 415 33.53 -6.05 -6.22
C VAL A 415 32.68 -5.50 -5.09
N TRP A 416 31.42 -5.94 -5.04
CA TRP A 416 30.50 -5.66 -3.93
C TRP A 416 30.22 -6.89 -3.09
N ILE A 417 30.18 -6.69 -1.79
CA ILE A 417 29.54 -7.58 -0.82
C ILE A 417 28.23 -6.91 -0.41
N THR A 418 27.10 -7.52 -0.72
CA THR A 418 25.78 -6.87 -0.60
C THR A 418 24.85 -7.52 0.42
N ASP A 419 25.16 -8.72 0.89
CA ASP A 419 24.40 -9.40 1.96
C ASP A 419 25.34 -10.30 2.76
N VAL A 420 25.02 -10.50 4.04
CA VAL A 420 25.88 -11.22 5.00
C VAL A 420 25.03 -12.04 5.97
N ALA A 421 25.58 -13.17 6.40
CA ALA A 421 24.96 -14.10 7.32
C ALA A 421 26.01 -14.66 8.28
N VAL A 422 25.66 -14.78 9.56
CA VAL A 422 26.51 -15.31 10.62
C VAL A 422 25.88 -16.60 11.15
N ALA A 423 26.58 -17.73 11.01
CA ALA A 423 26.09 -19.05 11.41
C ALA A 423 26.25 -19.30 12.92
N ALA A 424 25.72 -18.37 13.72
CA ALA A 424 25.68 -18.49 15.17
C ALA A 424 24.28 -18.93 15.63
N PRO A 425 24.18 -19.81 16.64
CA PRO A 425 22.90 -20.11 17.27
C PRO A 425 22.27 -18.85 17.88
N THR A 426 20.97 -18.68 17.69
CA THR A 426 20.15 -17.65 18.30
C THR A 426 19.02 -18.28 19.11
N THR A 427 18.34 -17.46 19.92
CA THR A 427 17.14 -17.92 20.62
C THR A 427 16.05 -18.23 19.59
N LEU A 428 15.56 -19.47 19.59
CA LEU A 428 14.38 -19.84 18.80
C LEU A 428 13.21 -18.96 19.24
N PRO A 429 12.53 -18.24 18.32
CA PRO A 429 11.37 -17.45 18.69
C PRO A 429 10.24 -18.31 19.27
N ALA A 430 9.36 -17.69 20.04
CA ALA A 430 8.17 -18.37 20.55
C ALA A 430 7.27 -18.83 19.39
N GLN A 431 6.43 -19.85 19.63
CA GLN A 431 5.36 -20.14 18.68
C GLN A 431 4.44 -18.93 18.60
N GLY A 432 4.18 -18.47 17.37
CA GLY A 432 3.32 -17.32 17.14
C GLY A 432 1.90 -17.58 17.63
N PRO A 433 1.15 -16.52 17.99
CA PRO A 433 -0.25 -16.67 18.32
C PRO A 433 -1.02 -17.22 17.12
N GLN A 434 -2.05 -18.02 17.39
CA GLN A 434 -3.02 -18.44 16.39
C GLN A 434 -4.22 -17.52 16.44
N GLY A 435 -4.73 -17.12 15.27
CA GLY A 435 -5.96 -16.36 15.19
C GLY A 435 -7.15 -17.16 15.73
N GLN A 436 -8.10 -16.49 16.37
CA GLN A 436 -9.40 -17.11 16.61
C GLN A 436 -10.16 -17.12 15.28
N ILE A 437 -10.51 -18.33 14.83
CA ILE A 437 -11.21 -18.58 13.58
C ILE A 437 -12.63 -19.05 13.89
N ASP A 438 -13.62 -18.46 13.21
CA ASP A 438 -14.99 -18.97 13.15
C ASP A 438 -15.09 -19.95 11.97
N ASP A 439 -15.31 -21.23 12.28
CA ASP A 439 -15.35 -22.30 11.28
C ASP A 439 -16.43 -22.10 10.22
N ASN A 440 -17.60 -21.54 10.59
CA ASN A 440 -18.68 -21.33 9.60
C ASN A 440 -18.31 -20.23 8.61
N LEU A 441 -17.74 -19.13 9.10
CA LEU A 441 -17.22 -18.08 8.23
C LEU A 441 -16.06 -18.60 7.38
N ALA A 442 -15.19 -19.44 7.94
CA ALA A 442 -14.07 -20.03 7.21
C ALA A 442 -14.54 -20.94 6.06
N ASP A 443 -15.53 -21.80 6.31
CA ASP A 443 -16.13 -22.70 5.31
C ASP A 443 -16.74 -21.91 4.13
N ASP A 444 -17.27 -20.72 4.39
CA ASP A 444 -17.86 -19.84 3.38
C ASP A 444 -16.85 -18.87 2.71
N ASN A 445 -15.55 -18.96 3.05
CA ASN A 445 -14.50 -17.99 2.64
C ASN A 445 -14.81 -16.54 3.03
N LEU A 446 -15.42 -16.35 4.19
CA LEU A 446 -15.82 -15.07 4.76
C LEU A 446 -15.00 -14.74 6.00
N ALA A 447 -14.99 -13.46 6.36
CA ALA A 447 -14.42 -12.93 7.59
C ALA A 447 -15.37 -11.87 8.18
N GLU A 448 -15.09 -11.35 9.36
CA GLU A 448 -15.92 -10.33 10.00
C GLU A 448 -15.11 -9.12 10.46
N ILE A 449 -15.66 -7.94 10.22
CA ILE A 449 -15.19 -6.68 10.79
C ILE A 449 -16.21 -6.22 11.85
N ASN A 450 -15.70 -5.90 13.04
CA ASN A 450 -16.47 -5.35 14.15
C ASN A 450 -15.93 -3.95 14.51
N ILE A 451 -16.68 -2.90 14.24
CA ILE A 451 -16.32 -1.53 14.58
C ILE A 451 -17.10 -1.13 15.83
N ARG A 452 -16.40 -0.78 16.92
CA ARG A 452 -17.05 -0.38 18.18
C ARG A 452 -17.82 0.92 18.02
N SER A 453 -17.28 1.93 17.33
CA SER A 453 -18.06 3.08 16.90
C SER A 453 -17.42 3.84 15.74
N VAL A 454 -18.18 4.12 14.69
CA VAL A 454 -17.76 5.01 13.60
C VAL A 454 -17.72 6.50 14.01
N TYR A 455 -18.16 6.82 15.23
CA TYR A 455 -18.11 8.17 15.80
C TYR A 455 -16.90 8.39 16.72
N ASP A 456 -16.05 7.38 16.88
CA ASP A 456 -14.80 7.45 17.64
C ASP A 456 -13.65 7.84 16.72
N PHE A 457 -13.09 9.03 16.91
CA PHE A 457 -11.96 9.55 16.14
C PHE A 457 -10.77 9.81 17.04
N GLY A 458 -10.15 8.73 17.51
CA GLY A 458 -9.00 8.82 18.39
C GLY A 458 -9.37 9.29 19.78
N ASP A 459 -10.33 8.62 20.44
CA ASP A 459 -10.88 8.94 21.76
C ASP A 459 -11.85 10.14 21.80
N ARG A 460 -12.10 10.76 20.65
CA ARG A 460 -13.00 11.90 20.50
C ARG A 460 -14.30 11.51 19.82
N PHE A 461 -15.42 11.86 20.42
CA PHE A 461 -16.74 11.76 19.79
C PHE A 461 -16.90 12.78 18.66
N ASP A 462 -17.19 12.32 17.44
CA ASP A 462 -17.51 13.15 16.28
C ASP A 462 -18.59 12.46 15.41
N PRO A 463 -19.84 12.93 15.41
CA PRO A 463 -20.92 12.35 14.61
C PRO A 463 -20.87 12.80 13.13
N LEU A 464 -19.80 13.47 12.71
CA LEU A 464 -19.59 14.03 11.36
C LEU A 464 -20.66 15.05 10.95
N THR A 465 -21.41 15.55 11.92
CA THR A 465 -22.50 16.51 11.76
C THR A 465 -22.62 17.36 13.02
N THR A 466 -23.39 18.45 12.97
CA THR A 466 -23.77 19.15 14.20
C THR A 466 -24.84 18.31 14.92
N PRO A 467 -24.58 17.80 16.13
CA PRO A 467 -25.56 16.98 16.84
C PRO A 467 -26.76 17.83 17.30
N PRO A 468 -27.95 17.23 17.44
CA PRO A 468 -29.09 17.88 18.08
C PRO A 468 -28.77 18.44 19.47
N ALA A 469 -29.53 19.45 19.90
CA ALA A 469 -29.31 20.06 21.20
C ALA A 469 -29.42 19.02 22.34
N GLY A 470 -28.36 18.88 23.13
CA GLY A 470 -28.29 17.90 24.22
C GLY A 470 -27.87 16.49 23.80
N ALA A 471 -27.38 16.29 22.57
CA ALA A 471 -26.80 15.04 22.06
C ALA A 471 -25.28 15.15 21.80
N GLY A 472 -24.56 15.94 22.62
CA GLY A 472 -23.15 16.26 22.41
C GLY A 472 -22.13 15.20 22.84
N THR A 473 -22.59 14.02 23.28
CA THR A 473 -21.75 12.89 23.67
C THR A 473 -22.30 11.61 23.04
N LEU A 474 -21.46 10.57 22.88
CA LEU A 474 -21.92 9.30 22.33
C LEU A 474 -23.11 8.72 23.13
N GLU A 475 -23.06 8.77 24.46
CA GLU A 475 -24.14 8.28 25.34
C GLU A 475 -25.48 8.96 25.04
N THR A 476 -25.46 10.28 24.84
CA THR A 476 -26.67 11.05 24.53
C THR A 476 -27.07 10.96 23.06
N PHE A 477 -26.14 10.64 22.16
CA PHE A 477 -26.37 10.56 20.72
C PHE A 477 -26.93 9.19 20.31
N ARG A 478 -26.54 8.12 21.00
CA ARG A 478 -27.06 6.76 20.77
C ARG A 478 -28.49 6.54 21.26
N ASP A 479 -29.01 7.46 22.06
CA ASP A 479 -30.37 7.40 22.63
C ASP A 479 -31.41 7.77 21.55
N PRO A 480 -32.20 6.80 21.05
CA PRO A 480 -33.14 7.06 19.95
C PRO A 480 -34.30 7.98 20.35
N SER A 481 -34.53 8.22 21.65
CA SER A 481 -35.50 9.23 22.10
C SER A 481 -35.02 10.67 21.92
N ARG A 482 -33.72 10.86 21.63
CA ARG A 482 -33.07 12.17 21.50
C ARG A 482 -32.56 12.46 20.09
N VAL A 483 -32.16 11.41 19.37
CA VAL A 483 -31.66 11.50 18.00
C VAL A 483 -32.42 10.50 17.15
N SER A 484 -33.27 11.01 16.27
CA SER A 484 -33.99 10.19 15.29
C SER A 484 -33.02 9.65 14.23
N PRO A 485 -33.40 8.57 13.51
CA PRO A 485 -32.59 8.06 12.40
C PRO A 485 -32.18 9.13 11.38
N ASP A 486 -33.05 10.06 11.04
CA ASP A 486 -32.80 11.07 9.98
C ASP A 486 -31.90 12.21 10.44
N GLU A 487 -31.72 12.39 11.74
CA GLU A 487 -30.73 13.32 12.31
C GLU A 487 -29.31 12.74 12.31
N ARG A 488 -29.15 11.43 12.06
CA ARG A 488 -27.85 10.78 11.94
C ARG A 488 -27.32 10.92 10.52
N ARG A 489 -26.15 11.56 10.38
CA ARG A 489 -25.52 11.74 9.07
C ARG A 489 -25.02 10.43 8.46
N VAL A 490 -24.40 9.58 9.26
CA VAL A 490 -23.92 8.26 8.82
C VAL A 490 -25.02 7.25 9.06
N ARG A 491 -25.43 6.53 8.01
CA ARG A 491 -26.49 5.52 8.05
C ARG A 491 -26.00 4.12 7.69
N PHE A 492 -24.95 4.02 6.88
CA PHE A 492 -24.40 2.73 6.45
C PHE A 492 -22.88 2.72 6.44
N LEU A 493 -22.32 1.54 6.63
CA LEU A 493 -20.99 1.18 6.21
C LEU A 493 -21.09 0.56 4.81
N ARG A 494 -20.45 1.18 3.83
CA ARG A 494 -20.22 0.61 2.49
C ARG A 494 -18.88 -0.10 2.48
N ILE A 495 -18.89 -1.37 2.08
CA ILE A 495 -17.68 -2.18 1.89
C ILE A 495 -17.31 -2.16 0.42
N THR A 496 -16.08 -1.75 0.10
CA THR A 496 -15.54 -1.80 -1.26
C THR A 496 -14.47 -2.88 -1.38
N LYS A 497 -14.21 -3.33 -2.61
CA LYS A 497 -13.11 -4.25 -2.93
C LYS A 497 -12.22 -3.64 -3.99
N GLY A 498 -10.91 -3.77 -3.83
CA GLY A 498 -9.96 -3.45 -4.89
C GLY A 498 -10.07 -4.46 -6.04
N VAL A 499 -10.05 -3.98 -7.28
CA VAL A 499 -10.06 -4.83 -8.47
C VAL A 499 -8.61 -5.08 -8.90
N LEU A 500 -8.25 -6.34 -9.04
CA LEU A 500 -6.94 -6.76 -9.50
C LEU A 500 -6.79 -6.46 -11.00
N ILE A 501 -5.62 -5.98 -11.40
CA ILE A 501 -5.33 -5.59 -12.78
C ILE A 501 -4.38 -6.62 -13.42
N PRO A 502 -4.72 -7.15 -14.61
CA PRO A 502 -3.84 -8.05 -15.36
C PRO A 502 -2.65 -7.31 -15.98
N GLY A 503 -1.62 -8.08 -16.38
CA GLY A 503 -0.56 -7.62 -17.28
C GLY A 503 -1.07 -7.32 -18.69
N ASP A 504 -0.34 -6.46 -19.42
CA ASP A 504 -0.65 -6.06 -20.79
C ASP A 504 -0.70 -7.25 -21.77
N GLU A 505 0.01 -8.34 -21.48
CA GLU A 505 -0.04 -9.60 -22.25
C GLU A 505 -1.41 -10.28 -22.20
N VAL A 506 -2.16 -10.08 -21.11
CA VAL A 506 -3.51 -10.61 -20.93
C VAL A 506 -4.53 -9.59 -21.42
N LEU A 507 -4.32 -8.31 -21.11
CA LEU A 507 -5.24 -7.24 -21.44
C LEU A 507 -4.53 -5.87 -21.44
N ASP A 508 -4.41 -5.25 -22.61
CA ASP A 508 -3.87 -3.89 -22.75
C ASP A 508 -4.91 -2.86 -22.28
N LEU A 509 -4.61 -2.18 -21.17
CA LEU A 509 -5.47 -1.19 -20.54
C LEU A 509 -4.82 0.20 -20.57
N ARG A 510 -5.35 1.09 -21.42
CA ARG A 510 -4.85 2.45 -21.56
C ARG A 510 -5.43 3.33 -20.45
N GLY A 511 -4.74 4.41 -20.10
CA GLY A 511 -5.23 5.35 -19.07
C GLY A 511 -6.63 5.91 -19.33
N ALA A 512 -7.00 6.08 -20.62
CA ALA A 512 -8.34 6.53 -21.01
C ALA A 512 -9.46 5.53 -20.66
N ASP A 513 -9.13 4.22 -20.59
CA ASP A 513 -10.07 3.13 -20.27
C ASP A 513 -10.39 3.08 -18.77
N PHE A 514 -9.50 3.57 -17.91
CA PHE A 514 -9.80 3.82 -16.49
C PHE A 514 -10.69 5.07 -16.35
N GLY A 515 -10.26 6.18 -16.94
CA GLY A 515 -10.99 7.45 -16.93
C GLY A 515 -10.30 8.56 -16.13
N ARG A 516 -11.09 9.46 -15.51
CA ARG A 516 -10.64 10.69 -14.86
C ARG A 516 -9.66 10.45 -13.71
N ALA A 517 -9.84 9.37 -12.94
CA ALA A 517 -9.08 9.11 -11.73
C ALA A 517 -8.38 7.74 -11.79
N ALA A 518 -7.52 7.53 -12.79
CA ALA A 518 -6.79 6.26 -12.96
C ALA A 518 -6.05 5.81 -11.68
N ASN A 519 -5.39 6.74 -10.96
CA ASN A 519 -4.68 6.46 -9.71
C ASN A 519 -5.60 6.02 -8.54
N PHE A 520 -6.91 6.18 -8.67
CA PHE A 520 -7.87 5.68 -7.67
C PHE A 520 -8.09 4.17 -7.83
N GLY A 521 -7.75 3.61 -8.99
CA GLY A 521 -7.97 2.21 -9.36
C GLY A 521 -9.44 1.87 -9.61
N MET A 522 -9.67 0.69 -10.19
CA MET A 522 -11.00 0.11 -10.35
C MET A 522 -11.48 -0.49 -9.02
N ARG A 523 -12.76 -0.29 -8.69
CA ARG A 523 -13.36 -0.74 -7.42
C ARG A 523 -14.76 -1.26 -7.61
N GLU A 524 -15.11 -2.24 -6.78
CA GLU A 524 -16.46 -2.80 -6.69
C GLU A 524 -17.01 -2.51 -5.30
N ILE A 525 -18.33 -2.46 -5.15
CA ILE A 525 -18.99 -2.43 -3.83
C ILE A 525 -19.45 -3.86 -3.51
N VAL A 526 -19.02 -4.38 -2.36
CA VAL A 526 -19.45 -5.68 -1.84
C VAL A 526 -20.89 -5.59 -1.31
N GLY A 527 -21.22 -4.46 -0.67
CA GLY A 527 -22.56 -4.16 -0.18
C GLY A 527 -22.54 -3.16 0.97
N TYR A 528 -23.69 -3.00 1.59
CA TYR A 528 -23.97 -2.06 2.68
C TYR A 528 -24.40 -2.80 3.94
N VAL A 529 -23.96 -2.33 5.09
CA VAL A 529 -24.45 -2.76 6.41
C VAL A 529 -24.91 -1.52 7.18
N PRO A 530 -26.09 -1.54 7.82
CA PRO A 530 -26.56 -0.43 8.65
C PRO A 530 -25.60 -0.09 9.78
N VAL A 531 -25.55 1.20 10.12
CA VAL A 531 -24.81 1.71 11.30
C VAL A 531 -25.81 1.91 12.44
N GLU A 532 -25.54 1.29 13.58
CA GLU A 532 -26.41 1.37 14.75
C GLU A 532 -26.31 2.74 15.45
N PRO A 533 -27.25 3.12 16.34
CA PRO A 533 -27.28 4.45 16.95
C PRO A 533 -26.01 4.84 17.72
N ASP A 534 -25.32 3.89 18.34
CA ASP A 534 -24.02 4.10 19.00
C ASP A 534 -22.83 4.12 18.01
N GLY A 535 -23.11 4.10 16.71
CA GLY A 535 -22.14 4.06 15.64
C GLY A 535 -21.48 2.70 15.44
N SER A 536 -21.88 1.67 16.19
CA SER A 536 -21.29 0.34 16.04
C SER A 536 -21.74 -0.36 14.77
N VAL A 537 -20.88 -1.22 14.23
CA VAL A 537 -21.13 -2.00 13.02
C VAL A 537 -20.52 -3.39 13.19
N ARG A 538 -21.25 -4.43 12.81
CA ARG A 538 -20.68 -5.76 12.55
C ARG A 538 -21.01 -6.14 11.11
N ALA A 539 -19.98 -6.43 10.33
CA ALA A 539 -20.14 -6.69 8.92
C ALA A 539 -19.30 -7.89 8.48
N VAL A 540 -19.94 -8.83 7.80
CA VAL A 540 -19.26 -9.90 7.10
C VAL A 540 -18.65 -9.37 5.81
N VAL A 541 -17.41 -9.78 5.53
CA VAL A 541 -16.64 -9.38 4.35
C VAL A 541 -16.01 -10.60 3.69
N PRO A 542 -15.70 -10.53 2.38
CA PRO A 542 -14.90 -11.56 1.73
C PRO A 542 -13.54 -11.70 2.43
N ALA A 543 -13.19 -12.92 2.88
CA ALA A 543 -11.83 -13.19 3.35
C ALA A 543 -10.85 -13.20 2.17
N ASN A 544 -9.54 -13.12 2.41
CA ASN A 544 -8.48 -13.21 1.40
C ASN A 544 -8.67 -12.23 0.22
N ALA A 545 -9.21 -11.05 0.50
CA ALA A 545 -9.50 -9.99 -0.48
C ALA A 545 -9.08 -8.62 0.07
N PRO A 546 -8.64 -7.69 -0.80
CA PRO A 546 -8.36 -6.31 -0.40
C PRO A 546 -9.67 -5.54 -0.25
N VAL A 547 -10.11 -5.29 0.98
CA VAL A 547 -11.36 -4.56 1.27
C VAL A 547 -11.10 -3.14 1.77
N GLY A 548 -11.96 -2.22 1.35
CA GLY A 548 -12.01 -0.83 1.78
C GLY A 548 -13.33 -0.51 2.46
N LEU A 549 -13.36 0.58 3.22
CA LEU A 549 -14.52 1.00 4.01
C LEU A 549 -14.88 2.45 3.70
N GLN A 550 -16.18 2.74 3.56
CA GLN A 550 -16.71 4.10 3.44
C GLN A 550 -17.93 4.26 4.36
N LEU A 551 -17.98 5.36 5.12
CA LEU A 551 -19.18 5.76 5.86
C LEU A 551 -20.11 6.51 4.92
N VAL A 552 -21.37 6.12 4.85
CA VAL A 552 -22.33 6.59 3.83
C VAL A 552 -23.60 7.13 4.48
N ASP A 553 -24.13 8.21 3.92
CA ASP A 553 -25.39 8.82 4.36
C ASP A 553 -26.63 8.13 3.79
N ALA A 554 -27.82 8.62 4.16
CA ALA A 554 -29.10 8.06 3.70
C ALA A 554 -29.28 8.12 2.17
N THR A 555 -28.54 8.98 1.46
CA THR A 555 -28.68 9.21 0.02
C THR A 555 -27.65 8.46 -0.82
N GLY A 556 -26.79 7.66 -0.17
CA GLY A 556 -25.74 6.92 -0.86
C GLY A 556 -24.45 7.72 -1.10
N LYS A 557 -24.29 8.91 -0.51
CA LYS A 557 -23.03 9.68 -0.64
C LYS A 557 -22.09 9.34 0.50
N ALA A 558 -20.82 9.10 0.19
CA ALA A 558 -19.79 8.86 1.19
C ALA A 558 -19.52 10.13 2.01
N VAL A 559 -19.75 10.03 3.32
CA VAL A 559 -19.48 11.05 4.34
C VAL A 559 -18.02 11.03 4.74
N TYR A 560 -17.44 9.83 4.82
CA TYR A 560 -16.07 9.62 5.27
C TYR A 560 -15.45 8.43 4.57
N THR A 561 -14.26 8.61 3.99
CA THR A 561 -13.57 7.59 3.18
C THR A 561 -12.12 7.38 3.62
N ARG A 562 -11.70 7.95 4.76
CA ARG A 562 -10.30 7.93 5.20
C ARG A 562 -9.93 6.57 5.83
N HIS A 563 -9.80 5.58 4.98
CA HIS A 563 -9.11 4.31 5.24
C HIS A 563 -8.29 3.96 4.00
N THR A 564 -7.10 4.56 3.90
CA THR A 564 -6.25 4.52 2.71
C THR A 564 -5.20 3.39 2.80
N ALA A 565 -5.60 2.27 3.39
CA ALA A 565 -4.89 1.00 3.38
C ALA A 565 -5.91 -0.10 3.04
N TRP A 566 -5.48 -1.15 2.34
CA TRP A 566 -6.32 -2.31 2.09
C TRP A 566 -6.39 -3.17 3.35
N LEU A 567 -7.60 -3.41 3.86
CA LEU A 567 -7.82 -4.42 4.89
C LEU A 567 -7.84 -5.80 4.24
N THR A 568 -7.21 -6.77 4.89
CA THR A 568 -7.17 -8.15 4.44
C THR A 568 -7.38 -9.04 5.66
N LEU A 569 -8.37 -9.93 5.61
CA LEU A 569 -8.70 -10.85 6.69
C LEU A 569 -8.63 -12.29 6.18
N ARG A 570 -8.21 -13.23 7.01
CA ARG A 570 -8.22 -14.67 6.70
C ARG A 570 -9.63 -15.27 6.84
N PRO A 571 -9.93 -16.43 6.21
CA PRO A 571 -11.21 -17.10 6.38
C PRO A 571 -11.49 -17.37 7.86
N GLY A 572 -12.67 -16.98 8.32
CA GLY A 572 -13.13 -17.06 9.70
C GLY A 572 -12.49 -16.06 10.68
N GLU A 573 -11.59 -15.19 10.23
CA GLU A 573 -11.01 -14.16 11.07
C GLU A 573 -12.05 -13.11 11.49
N GLN A 574 -11.97 -12.68 12.75
CA GLN A 574 -12.73 -11.55 13.26
C GLN A 574 -11.77 -10.42 13.63
N ARG A 575 -11.94 -9.25 12.99
CA ARG A 575 -11.14 -8.06 13.23
C ARG A 575 -11.97 -7.00 13.94
N GLN A 576 -11.51 -6.56 15.10
CA GLN A 576 -12.13 -5.43 15.78
C GLN A 576 -11.39 -4.12 15.47
N CYS A 577 -12.15 -3.06 15.23
CA CYS A 577 -11.69 -1.68 15.17
C CYS A 577 -12.33 -0.88 16.31
N THR A 578 -11.55 -0.07 17.01
CA THR A 578 -12.05 0.83 18.06
C THR A 578 -12.83 2.00 17.48
N GLY A 579 -12.28 2.63 16.45
CA GLY A 579 -12.84 3.82 15.81
C GLY A 579 -12.38 4.04 14.36
N CYS A 580 -12.62 5.24 13.85
CA CYS A 580 -12.18 5.72 12.54
C CYS A 580 -10.91 6.57 12.64
N HIS A 581 -10.07 6.51 11.61
CA HIS A 581 -8.86 7.34 11.53
C HIS A 581 -9.24 8.82 11.38
N GLN A 582 -8.46 9.74 11.96
CA GLN A 582 -8.62 11.19 11.76
C GLN A 582 -7.38 11.80 11.08
N SER A 583 -7.59 12.80 10.23
CA SER A 583 -6.47 13.57 9.65
C SER A 583 -5.73 14.37 10.71
N GLY A 584 -4.40 14.29 10.68
CA GLY A 584 -3.53 15.02 11.61
C GLY A 584 -3.69 14.60 13.07
N SER A 585 -4.32 13.46 13.34
CA SER A 585 -4.33 12.88 14.69
C SER A 585 -3.03 12.12 14.95
N ASP A 586 -2.50 12.30 16.15
CA ASP A 586 -1.35 11.56 16.68
C ASP A 586 -1.79 10.34 17.50
N VAL A 587 -3.10 10.14 17.65
CA VAL A 587 -3.65 8.99 18.37
C VAL A 587 -3.44 7.72 17.55
N VAL A 588 -2.82 6.73 18.17
CA VAL A 588 -2.53 5.42 17.57
C VAL A 588 -3.82 4.65 17.35
N HIS A 589 -4.05 4.15 16.13
CA HIS A 589 -5.20 3.32 15.76
C HIS A 589 -4.77 2.15 14.87
N GLY A 590 -5.46 1.02 14.99
CA GLY A 590 -5.24 -0.15 14.14
C GLY A 590 -4.17 -1.11 14.67
N ARG A 591 -3.52 -0.78 15.80
CA ARG A 591 -2.60 -1.66 16.53
C ARG A 591 -3.22 -2.02 17.88
N ALA A 592 -3.74 -3.25 17.99
CA ALA A 592 -4.56 -3.66 19.14
C ALA A 592 -3.82 -3.56 20.48
N SER A 593 -2.50 -3.71 20.48
CA SER A 593 -1.67 -3.64 21.69
C SER A 593 -1.30 -2.22 22.14
N GLY A 594 -1.70 -1.17 21.41
CA GLY A 594 -1.22 0.20 21.66
C GLY A 594 -2.18 1.32 21.29
N GLU A 595 -3.43 1.01 20.96
CA GLU A 595 -4.49 2.00 20.71
C GLU A 595 -5.28 2.33 21.99
N PRO A 596 -5.91 3.52 22.09
CA PRO A 596 -6.79 3.83 23.21
C PRO A 596 -8.04 2.94 23.22
N PRO A 597 -8.67 2.74 24.40
CA PRO A 597 -9.97 2.10 24.44
C PRO A 597 -11.00 2.93 23.67
N SER A 598 -11.97 2.26 23.06
CA SER A 598 -13.05 2.97 22.35
C SER A 598 -13.88 3.82 23.32
N ILE A 599 -14.38 4.97 22.84
CA ILE A 599 -15.37 5.77 23.55
C ILE A 599 -16.71 5.03 23.71
N ASN A 600 -16.98 4.01 22.88
CA ASN A 600 -18.15 3.16 23.01
C ASN A 600 -17.88 2.00 23.97
N ALA A 601 -18.16 2.24 25.25
CA ALA A 601 -18.10 1.24 26.29
C ALA A 601 -19.21 0.16 26.17
N GLY A 602 -20.14 0.28 25.22
CA GLY A 602 -21.26 -0.65 25.03
C GLY A 602 -22.34 -0.50 26.10
N ALA A 603 -23.10 -1.57 26.31
CA ALA A 603 -24.17 -1.63 27.29
C ALA A 603 -23.60 -1.53 28.72
N PRO A 604 -24.20 -0.71 29.60
CA PRO A 604 -23.64 -0.47 30.93
C PRO A 604 -23.84 -1.66 31.90
N LEU A 605 -24.82 -2.53 31.64
CA LEU A 605 -25.25 -3.61 32.54
C LEU A 605 -25.72 -4.82 31.74
N THR A 606 -25.48 -6.03 32.25
CA THR A 606 -26.03 -7.27 31.69
C THR A 606 -27.51 -7.42 32.01
N GLY A 607 -28.29 -7.92 31.04
CA GLY A 607 -29.66 -8.42 31.26
C GLY A 607 -30.76 -7.36 31.13
N SER A 608 -30.43 -6.14 30.70
CA SER A 608 -31.39 -5.08 30.37
C SER A 608 -31.25 -4.67 28.89
N PRO A 609 -32.32 -4.19 28.23
CA PRO A 609 -32.18 -3.54 26.94
C PRO A 609 -31.39 -2.24 27.07
N PHE A 610 -30.95 -1.67 25.95
CA PHE A 610 -30.34 -0.34 25.95
C PHE A 610 -31.35 0.71 26.44
N PRO A 611 -30.91 1.77 27.15
CA PRO A 611 -31.80 2.81 27.64
C PRO A 611 -32.66 3.43 26.53
N ASN A 612 -33.96 3.63 26.80
CA ASN A 612 -34.92 4.26 25.88
C ASN A 612 -35.05 3.56 24.52
N THR A 613 -34.78 2.25 24.46
CA THR A 613 -34.96 1.43 23.25
C THR A 613 -36.13 0.47 23.37
N ARG A 614 -36.67 0.03 22.23
CA ARG A 614 -37.73 -0.98 22.17
C ARG A 614 -37.20 -2.36 22.60
N SER A 615 -37.90 -2.99 23.54
CA SER A 615 -37.48 -4.27 24.15
C SER A 615 -37.98 -5.52 23.41
N ASP A 616 -38.83 -5.35 22.39
CA ASP A 616 -39.36 -6.46 21.59
C ASP A 616 -38.40 -6.92 20.49
N VAL A 617 -37.43 -6.08 20.10
CA VAL A 617 -36.37 -6.43 19.13
C VAL A 617 -35.09 -6.88 19.85
N VAL A 618 -34.55 -6.04 20.73
CA VAL A 618 -33.39 -6.36 21.57
C VAL A 618 -33.81 -6.31 23.03
N SER A 619 -34.20 -7.47 23.57
CA SER A 619 -34.75 -7.57 24.93
C SER A 619 -33.69 -7.47 26.03
N PHE A 620 -32.42 -7.76 25.72
CA PHE A 620 -31.29 -7.61 26.64
C PHE A 620 -29.96 -7.50 25.89
N ALA A 621 -28.99 -6.83 26.53
CA ALA A 621 -27.59 -6.82 26.15
C ALA A 621 -26.70 -7.31 27.32
N ASP A 622 -25.50 -7.78 26.99
CA ASP A 622 -24.45 -8.06 27.98
C ASP A 622 -23.60 -6.82 28.25
N ALA A 623 -23.12 -6.63 29.48
CA ALA A 623 -22.28 -5.49 29.81
C ALA A 623 -21.04 -5.43 28.90
N GLY A 624 -20.80 -4.29 28.26
CA GLY A 624 -19.74 -4.10 27.27
C GLY A 624 -20.17 -4.30 25.82
N GLU A 625 -21.29 -4.98 25.55
CA GLU A 625 -21.80 -5.27 24.20
C GLU A 625 -22.22 -3.97 23.49
N THR A 626 -21.79 -3.74 22.24
CA THR A 626 -22.32 -2.63 21.43
C THR A 626 -23.75 -2.92 20.94
N MET A 627 -24.43 -1.90 20.42
CA MET A 627 -25.76 -2.08 19.83
C MET A 627 -25.71 -3.07 18.64
N ALA A 628 -24.68 -3.01 17.79
CA ALA A 628 -24.50 -3.95 16.67
C ALA A 628 -24.21 -5.39 17.15
N GLU A 629 -23.38 -5.56 18.18
CA GLU A 629 -23.13 -6.88 18.79
C GLU A 629 -24.43 -7.48 19.35
N ALA A 630 -25.20 -6.71 20.11
CA ALA A 630 -26.47 -7.16 20.70
C ALA A 630 -27.52 -7.48 19.65
N LEU A 631 -27.65 -6.65 18.61
CA LEU A 631 -28.62 -6.87 17.53
C LEU A 631 -28.25 -8.12 16.74
N THR A 632 -27.00 -8.25 16.30
CA THR A 632 -26.57 -9.38 15.46
C THR A 632 -26.51 -10.72 16.21
N ARG A 633 -26.40 -10.71 17.54
CA ARG A 633 -26.59 -11.92 18.35
C ARG A 633 -28.02 -12.46 18.27
N LEU A 634 -29.02 -11.58 18.18
CA LEU A 634 -30.44 -11.96 18.10
C LEU A 634 -30.95 -12.07 16.66
N GLN A 635 -30.34 -11.33 15.73
CA GLN A 635 -30.62 -11.30 14.29
C GLN A 635 -29.31 -11.43 13.50
N PRO A 636 -28.74 -12.65 13.40
CA PRO A 636 -27.44 -12.88 12.76
C PRO A 636 -27.36 -12.45 11.30
N GLU A 637 -28.48 -12.32 10.59
CA GLU A 637 -28.56 -11.83 9.23
C GLU A 637 -28.20 -10.34 9.10
N ARG A 638 -28.27 -9.56 10.20
CA ARG A 638 -28.01 -8.11 10.19
C ARG A 638 -26.56 -7.72 9.93
N ARG A 639 -25.63 -8.67 10.07
CA ARG A 639 -24.21 -8.47 9.73
C ARG A 639 -23.90 -8.76 8.25
N LEU A 640 -24.83 -9.34 7.50
CA LEU A 640 -24.62 -9.63 6.09
C LEU A 640 -24.76 -8.33 5.29
N PRO A 641 -23.87 -8.06 4.33
CA PRO A 641 -24.05 -6.94 3.42
C PRO A 641 -25.34 -7.07 2.61
N ASN A 642 -25.88 -5.94 2.15
CA ASN A 642 -26.98 -5.87 1.21
C ASN A 642 -26.59 -4.99 0.02
N ILE A 643 -27.01 -5.38 -1.19
CA ILE A 643 -26.83 -4.58 -2.40
C ILE A 643 -27.75 -3.36 -2.39
N ASN A 644 -28.94 -3.51 -1.79
CA ASN A 644 -29.88 -2.42 -1.56
C ASN A 644 -29.54 -1.68 -0.27
N MET A 645 -29.81 -0.38 -0.23
CA MET A 645 -29.66 0.42 0.98
C MET A 645 -30.98 0.41 1.75
N GLN A 646 -31.07 -0.51 2.71
CA GLN A 646 -32.26 -0.71 3.54
C GLN A 646 -31.87 -0.60 5.02
N ALA A 647 -32.51 0.30 5.77
CA ALA A 647 -32.26 0.49 7.18
C ALA A 647 -33.55 0.38 8.00
N PHE A 648 -33.75 -0.80 8.60
CA PHE A 648 -34.81 -1.03 9.59
C PHE A 648 -34.42 -0.45 10.94
N ASP A 649 -35.33 0.26 11.60
CA ASP A 649 -35.06 0.79 12.94
C ASP A 649 -35.37 -0.25 14.04
N ALA A 650 -34.30 -0.85 14.53
CA ALA A 650 -34.35 -1.83 15.61
C ALA A 650 -34.53 -1.21 17.02
N TRP A 651 -34.47 0.11 17.18
CA TRP A 651 -34.22 0.73 18.48
C TRP A 651 -35.28 1.72 18.94
N THR A 652 -35.83 2.55 18.05
CA THR A 652 -36.78 3.60 18.43
C THR A 652 -38.10 3.03 18.99
N ASP A 653 -38.59 3.58 20.11
CA ASP A 653 -39.86 3.23 20.75
C ASP A 653 -40.80 4.46 20.86
N PRO A 654 -42.01 4.44 20.26
CA PRO A 654 -42.54 3.37 19.40
C PRO A 654 -41.79 3.29 18.07
N ALA A 655 -41.85 2.10 17.45
CA ALA A 655 -41.27 1.87 16.14
C ALA A 655 -41.75 2.92 15.12
N PRO A 656 -40.87 3.38 14.21
CA PRO A 656 -41.28 4.25 13.11
C PRO A 656 -42.27 3.51 12.18
N ASP A 657 -43.00 4.28 11.37
CA ASP A 657 -43.84 3.69 10.32
C ASP A 657 -42.94 2.99 9.29
N PRO A 658 -43.11 1.67 9.04
CA PRO A 658 -42.33 0.95 8.04
C PRO A 658 -42.37 1.59 6.65
N ALA A 659 -43.43 2.30 6.30
CA ALA A 659 -43.54 3.01 5.01
C ALA A 659 -42.63 4.25 4.90
N THR A 660 -42.05 4.69 6.02
CA THR A 660 -41.14 5.84 6.10
C THR A 660 -39.69 5.43 6.34
N GLU A 661 -39.43 4.13 6.52
CA GLU A 661 -38.07 3.63 6.64
C GLU A 661 -37.31 3.76 5.32
N LEU A 662 -36.00 3.95 5.44
CA LEU A 662 -35.15 4.16 4.28
C LEU A 662 -35.01 2.86 3.48
N ALA A 663 -35.47 2.88 2.24
CA ALA A 663 -35.29 1.84 1.24
C ALA A 663 -34.93 2.47 -0.12
N LEU A 664 -33.71 2.23 -0.59
CA LEU A 664 -33.28 2.56 -1.95
C LEU A 664 -32.89 1.26 -2.64
N ASP A 665 -33.81 0.66 -3.37
CA ASP A 665 -33.61 -0.64 -4.02
C ASP A 665 -33.27 -0.46 -5.50
N TYR A 666 -32.29 -1.21 -6.02
CA TYR A 666 -31.98 -1.12 -7.45
C TYR A 666 -33.09 -1.66 -8.35
N ALA A 667 -34.00 -2.47 -7.82
CA ALA A 667 -35.18 -2.94 -8.55
C ALA A 667 -36.12 -1.79 -8.97
N ASP A 668 -36.00 -0.61 -8.33
CA ASP A 668 -36.78 0.58 -8.67
C ASP A 668 -36.08 1.49 -9.71
N LEU A 669 -34.91 1.10 -10.22
CA LEU A 669 -34.27 1.80 -11.33
C LEU A 669 -35.07 1.59 -12.62
N ASN A 670 -35.17 2.66 -13.41
CA ASN A 670 -35.70 2.60 -14.77
C ASN A 670 -34.62 2.29 -15.83
N THR A 671 -33.36 2.17 -15.39
CA THR A 671 -32.18 1.76 -16.16
C THR A 671 -31.64 0.45 -15.60
N ASP A 672 -30.66 -0.15 -16.26
CA ASP A 672 -30.03 -1.38 -15.79
C ASP A 672 -29.39 -1.20 -14.41
N ALA A 673 -29.60 -2.20 -13.54
CA ALA A 673 -29.03 -2.23 -12.21
C ALA A 673 -27.56 -2.70 -12.26
N PRO A 674 -26.66 -2.12 -11.44
CA PRO A 674 -25.23 -2.47 -11.44
C PRO A 674 -24.89 -3.77 -10.70
N ALA A 675 -25.87 -4.64 -10.46
CA ALA A 675 -25.72 -5.90 -9.72
C ALA A 675 -26.71 -6.95 -10.21
N ASP A 676 -26.34 -8.22 -10.14
CA ASP A 676 -27.18 -9.33 -10.59
C ASP A 676 -28.49 -9.45 -9.80
N ALA A 677 -29.56 -9.87 -10.48
CA ALA A 677 -30.89 -10.00 -9.90
C ALA A 677 -30.94 -10.94 -8.68
N ALA A 678 -30.08 -11.97 -8.63
CA ALA A 678 -29.96 -12.84 -7.46
C ALA A 678 -29.44 -12.07 -6.23
N CYS A 679 -28.41 -11.25 -6.43
CA CYS A 679 -27.81 -10.41 -5.40
C CYS A 679 -28.73 -9.30 -4.91
N GLN A 680 -29.62 -8.80 -5.77
CA GLN A 680 -30.67 -7.85 -5.39
C GLN A 680 -31.73 -8.46 -4.47
N GLN A 681 -31.95 -9.78 -4.55
CA GLN A 681 -32.91 -10.49 -3.70
C GLN A 681 -32.27 -10.95 -2.38
N GLN A 682 -31.08 -11.54 -2.47
CA GLN A 682 -30.34 -12.03 -1.32
C GLN A 682 -28.84 -11.96 -1.62
N TRP A 683 -28.11 -11.33 -0.70
CA TRP A 683 -26.66 -11.24 -0.81
C TRP A 683 -26.00 -12.62 -0.64
N GLN A 684 -24.98 -12.86 -1.45
CA GLN A 684 -24.08 -14.01 -1.44
C GLN A 684 -22.62 -13.50 -1.45
N PRO A 685 -21.63 -14.31 -1.03
CA PRO A 685 -20.22 -13.91 -0.96
C PRO A 685 -19.64 -13.33 -2.26
N GLU A 686 -20.12 -13.80 -3.42
CA GLU A 686 -19.74 -13.38 -4.76
C GLU A 686 -20.45 -12.09 -5.23
N CYS A 687 -21.48 -11.63 -4.53
CA CYS A 687 -22.25 -10.47 -4.95
C CYS A 687 -21.43 -9.19 -5.00
N ARG A 688 -21.46 -8.51 -6.14
CA ARG A 688 -20.79 -7.22 -6.36
C ARG A 688 -21.74 -6.25 -7.03
N ILE A 689 -21.57 -4.98 -6.69
CA ILE A 689 -22.06 -3.83 -7.46
C ILE A 689 -20.87 -3.35 -8.30
N VAL A 690 -21.01 -3.40 -9.62
CA VAL A 690 -19.98 -3.00 -10.58
C VAL A 690 -20.55 -1.92 -11.48
N ILE A 691 -20.03 -0.70 -11.38
CA ILE A 691 -20.58 0.46 -12.09
C ILE A 691 -19.64 0.87 -13.22
N HIS A 692 -20.05 0.62 -14.45
CA HIS A 692 -19.48 1.20 -15.67
C HIS A 692 -20.26 2.43 -16.11
N TYR A 693 -19.57 3.48 -16.57
CA TYR A 693 -20.23 4.71 -17.01
C TYR A 693 -21.19 4.45 -18.18
N GLN A 694 -20.72 3.76 -19.22
CA GLN A 694 -21.51 3.53 -20.43
C GLN A 694 -22.73 2.64 -20.19
N ASP A 695 -22.61 1.66 -19.27
CA ASP A 695 -23.69 0.70 -19.00
C ASP A 695 -24.73 1.22 -18.00
N HIS A 696 -24.33 2.11 -17.08
CA HIS A 696 -25.18 2.48 -15.93
C HIS A 696 -25.42 3.97 -15.76
N ILE A 697 -24.50 4.84 -16.23
CA ILE A 697 -24.60 6.28 -16.02
C ILE A 697 -25.09 7.00 -17.28
N GLN A 698 -24.52 6.72 -18.44
CA GLN A 698 -25.01 7.27 -19.71
C GLN A 698 -26.51 6.98 -19.94
N PRO A 699 -27.03 5.78 -19.66
CA PRO A 699 -28.46 5.50 -19.81
C PRO A 699 -29.38 6.35 -18.93
N ILE A 700 -28.89 6.88 -17.79
CA ILE A 700 -29.66 7.82 -16.96
C ILE A 700 -29.90 9.14 -17.72
N TRP A 701 -28.95 9.55 -18.56
CA TRP A 701 -29.08 10.77 -19.36
C TRP A 701 -30.01 10.59 -20.55
N ASP A 702 -30.00 9.39 -21.13
CA ASP A 702 -30.77 9.04 -22.32
C ASP A 702 -32.18 8.52 -22.02
N LEU A 703 -32.50 8.27 -20.74
CA LEU A 703 -33.81 7.77 -20.33
C LEU A 703 -34.91 8.79 -20.71
N PRO A 704 -35.90 8.42 -21.54
CA PRO A 704 -36.98 9.32 -21.91
C PRO A 704 -37.81 9.76 -20.70
N ARG A 705 -37.95 11.07 -20.51
CA ARG A 705 -38.67 11.66 -19.37
C ARG A 705 -39.62 12.77 -19.77
N GLN A 706 -40.68 12.93 -18.98
CA GLN A 706 -41.66 14.00 -19.12
C GLN A 706 -41.92 14.61 -17.74
N ALA A 707 -41.88 15.93 -17.63
CA ALA A 707 -42.20 16.63 -16.38
C ALA A 707 -43.06 17.86 -16.65
N ASP A 708 -43.81 18.29 -15.63
CA ASP A 708 -44.57 19.53 -15.65
C ASP A 708 -43.62 20.71 -15.39
N VAL A 709 -43.38 21.51 -16.42
CA VAL A 709 -42.57 22.73 -16.37
C VAL A 709 -43.51 23.92 -16.54
N GLY A 710 -43.95 24.50 -15.41
CA GLY A 710 -44.79 25.70 -15.43
C GLY A 710 -46.23 25.50 -15.92
N GLY A 711 -46.80 24.31 -15.74
CA GLY A 711 -48.15 23.90 -16.14
C GLY A 711 -48.20 23.19 -17.49
N VAL A 712 -47.05 22.86 -18.09
CA VAL A 712 -46.92 22.23 -19.40
C VAL A 712 -46.07 20.98 -19.27
N MET A 713 -46.55 19.86 -19.80
CA MET A 713 -45.75 18.64 -19.90
C MET A 713 -44.72 18.81 -21.00
N GLU A 714 -43.44 18.80 -20.62
CA GLU A 714 -42.30 18.94 -21.52
C GLU A 714 -41.40 17.71 -21.47
N ASP A 715 -40.69 17.46 -22.56
CA ASP A 715 -39.60 16.48 -22.60
C ASP A 715 -38.41 17.02 -21.81
N VAL A 716 -38.08 16.33 -20.73
CA VAL A 716 -36.97 16.67 -19.83
C VAL A 716 -35.88 15.60 -19.84
N THR A 717 -35.81 14.83 -20.92
CA THR A 717 -34.71 13.87 -21.16
C THR A 717 -33.39 14.63 -21.17
N CYS A 718 -32.46 14.26 -20.28
CA CYS A 718 -31.27 15.06 -20.04
C CYS A 718 -30.42 15.25 -21.29
N SER A 719 -30.18 14.19 -22.08
CA SER A 719 -29.40 14.26 -23.32
C SER A 719 -30.14 14.93 -24.49
N SER A 720 -31.44 15.17 -24.36
CA SER A 720 -32.22 15.99 -25.31
C SER A 720 -32.15 17.48 -24.96
N CYS A 721 -32.23 17.82 -23.66
CA CYS A 721 -32.08 19.21 -23.19
C CYS A 721 -30.62 19.69 -23.28
N HIS A 722 -29.68 18.87 -22.83
CA HIS A 722 -28.24 19.16 -22.80
C HIS A 722 -27.55 18.61 -24.05
N ASN A 723 -27.87 19.21 -25.21
CA ASN A 723 -27.41 18.75 -26.51
C ASN A 723 -26.90 19.93 -27.35
N ARG A 724 -25.79 19.73 -28.08
CA ARG A 724 -25.29 20.67 -29.09
C ARG A 724 -26.18 20.80 -30.33
N ARG A 725 -27.24 20.00 -30.43
CA ARG A 725 -28.23 20.07 -31.51
C ARG A 725 -29.62 20.32 -30.96
N ASP A 726 -30.35 21.24 -31.60
CA ASP A 726 -31.75 21.49 -31.27
C ASP A 726 -32.70 20.48 -31.93
N ALA A 727 -34.00 20.63 -31.69
CA ALA A 727 -35.03 19.76 -32.27
C ALA A 727 -35.11 19.81 -33.81
N ALA A 728 -34.54 20.84 -34.45
CA ALA A 728 -34.40 20.97 -35.91
C ALA A 728 -33.05 20.46 -36.42
N ASN A 729 -32.23 19.85 -35.56
CA ASN A 729 -30.88 19.34 -35.81
C ASN A 729 -29.85 20.44 -36.14
N ALA A 730 -30.17 21.71 -35.85
CA ALA A 730 -29.24 22.83 -35.98
C ALA A 730 -28.29 22.89 -34.78
N LEU A 731 -27.05 23.35 -35.01
CA LEU A 731 -26.09 23.53 -33.93
C LEU A 731 -26.55 24.63 -32.97
N GLN A 732 -26.45 24.37 -31.68
CA GLN A 732 -26.69 25.32 -30.60
C GLN A 732 -25.63 25.15 -29.53
N VAL A 733 -25.40 26.19 -28.74
CA VAL A 733 -24.62 26.07 -27.51
C VAL A 733 -25.43 25.21 -26.53
N PRO A 734 -24.89 24.08 -26.04
CA PRO A 734 -25.59 23.27 -25.05
C PRO A 734 -25.99 24.12 -23.84
N PRO A 735 -27.22 24.01 -23.32
CA PRO A 735 -27.63 24.74 -22.13
C PRO A 735 -26.65 24.54 -20.97
N ALA A 736 -26.30 25.67 -20.32
CA ALA A 736 -25.31 25.74 -19.25
C ALA A 736 -23.87 25.31 -19.62
N GLN A 737 -23.53 25.27 -20.92
CA GLN A 737 -22.22 24.77 -21.40
C GLN A 737 -21.98 23.32 -20.95
N LEU A 738 -23.03 22.50 -21.00
CA LEU A 738 -23.01 21.09 -20.60
C LEU A 738 -23.68 20.26 -21.68
N GLU A 739 -22.92 19.37 -22.32
CA GLU A 739 -23.44 18.35 -23.24
C GLU A 739 -23.50 16.97 -22.57
N LEU A 740 -24.68 16.33 -22.54
CA LEU A 740 -24.89 15.02 -21.91
C LEU A 740 -25.11 13.88 -22.93
N THR A 741 -24.64 14.06 -24.16
CA THR A 741 -24.77 13.06 -25.22
C THR A 741 -23.77 11.91 -25.03
N GLY A 742 -24.19 10.71 -25.44
CA GLY A 742 -23.35 9.51 -25.45
C GLY A 742 -22.41 9.41 -26.66
N ASP A 743 -22.31 10.46 -27.48
CA ASP A 743 -21.43 10.49 -28.65
C ASP A 743 -19.95 10.36 -28.22
N PRO A 744 -19.07 9.78 -29.04
CA PRO A 744 -17.63 9.83 -28.82
C PRO A 744 -17.13 11.28 -28.71
N SER A 745 -16.33 11.59 -27.69
CA SER A 745 -15.75 12.92 -27.55
C SER A 745 -14.70 13.20 -28.62
N PRO A 746 -14.66 14.42 -29.18
CA PRO A 746 -13.59 14.83 -30.09
C PRO A 746 -12.21 14.89 -29.42
N GLU A 747 -12.14 15.09 -28.11
CA GLU A 747 -10.87 15.17 -27.37
C GLU A 747 -10.32 13.78 -26.99
N GLN A 748 -11.23 12.83 -26.74
CA GLN A 748 -10.88 11.44 -26.44
C GLN A 748 -12.01 10.52 -26.92
N THR A 749 -11.86 9.96 -28.11
CA THR A 749 -12.91 9.15 -28.77
C THR A 749 -13.30 7.88 -28.02
N ALA A 750 -12.46 7.37 -27.11
CA ALA A 750 -12.81 6.24 -26.25
C ALA A 750 -13.79 6.62 -25.12
N GLN A 751 -13.99 7.92 -24.87
CA GLN A 751 -14.86 8.44 -23.82
C GLN A 751 -16.07 9.15 -24.42
N PRO A 752 -17.27 8.98 -23.85
CA PRO A 752 -18.44 9.77 -24.24
C PRO A 752 -18.23 11.27 -23.98
N VAL A 753 -18.88 12.13 -24.76
CA VAL A 753 -18.90 13.59 -24.53
C VAL A 753 -19.38 13.89 -23.11
N SER A 754 -20.52 13.34 -22.71
CA SER A 754 -21.08 13.49 -21.37
C SER A 754 -20.10 13.18 -20.22
N TYR A 755 -19.28 12.14 -20.38
CA TYR A 755 -18.28 11.75 -19.37
C TYR A 755 -17.25 12.86 -19.19
N ARG A 756 -16.81 13.45 -20.29
CA ARG A 756 -15.79 14.50 -20.28
C ARG A 756 -16.35 15.80 -19.72
N GLU A 757 -17.51 16.20 -20.21
CA GLU A 757 -18.21 17.42 -19.77
C GLU A 757 -18.49 17.41 -18.26
N LEU A 758 -18.84 16.26 -17.70
CA LEU A 758 -19.09 16.12 -16.27
C LEU A 758 -17.81 16.20 -15.41
N LEU A 759 -16.67 15.72 -15.90
CA LEU A 759 -15.49 15.43 -15.08
C LEU A 759 -14.24 16.25 -15.41
N PHE A 760 -14.22 16.94 -16.55
CA PHE A 760 -13.08 17.69 -17.06
C PHE A 760 -13.45 19.17 -17.19
N ASN A 761 -12.43 20.03 -17.07
CA ASN A 761 -12.64 21.44 -17.36
C ASN A 761 -12.69 21.61 -18.87
N ASP A 762 -13.50 22.54 -19.33
CA ASP A 762 -13.68 22.87 -20.74
C ASP A 762 -13.64 24.40 -20.92
N ASN A 763 -13.94 24.89 -22.11
CA ASN A 763 -14.09 26.30 -22.45
C ASN A 763 -15.56 26.61 -22.77
N GLU A 764 -16.00 27.82 -22.45
CA GLU A 764 -17.33 28.30 -22.83
C GLU A 764 -17.43 28.31 -24.36
N LEU A 765 -18.49 27.74 -24.91
CA LEU A 765 -18.75 27.73 -26.34
C LEU A 765 -19.68 28.87 -26.76
N GLU A 766 -19.44 29.40 -27.96
CA GLU A 766 -20.35 30.31 -28.66
C GLU A 766 -20.60 29.86 -30.10
N LEU A 767 -21.75 30.26 -30.65
CA LEU A 767 -22.13 29.95 -32.03
C LEU A 767 -21.70 31.11 -32.96
N VAL A 768 -20.63 30.91 -33.72
CA VAL A 768 -20.09 31.90 -34.67
C VAL A 768 -20.19 31.32 -36.08
N ASP A 769 -20.88 32.04 -36.97
CA ASP A 769 -21.09 31.65 -38.38
C ASP A 769 -21.61 30.21 -38.57
N GLY A 770 -22.40 29.70 -37.60
CA GLY A 770 -22.98 28.37 -37.63
C GLY A 770 -22.05 27.24 -37.18
N ALA A 771 -20.89 27.56 -36.61
CA ALA A 771 -19.99 26.61 -35.95
C ALA A 771 -19.91 26.90 -34.44
N LEU A 772 -19.78 25.84 -33.64
CA LEU A 772 -19.44 25.98 -32.22
C LEU A 772 -17.93 26.17 -32.11
N VAL A 773 -17.52 27.24 -31.46
CA VAL A 773 -16.13 27.58 -31.20
C VAL A 773 -15.97 28.04 -29.76
N ASP A 774 -14.77 27.90 -29.22
CA ASP A 774 -14.43 28.44 -27.91
C ASP A 774 -14.62 29.95 -27.90
N ARG A 775 -15.36 30.43 -26.91
CA ARG A 775 -15.57 31.85 -26.65
C ARG A 775 -14.26 32.46 -26.19
N LEU A 776 -13.83 33.48 -26.92
CA LEU A 776 -12.62 34.22 -26.65
C LEU A 776 -12.95 35.55 -25.97
N GLU A 777 -12.35 35.80 -24.81
CA GLU A 777 -12.40 37.09 -24.14
C GLU A 777 -11.10 37.88 -24.35
N VAL A 778 -11.23 39.20 -24.50
CA VAL A 778 -10.09 40.11 -24.64
C VAL A 778 -9.37 40.24 -23.30
N VAL A 779 -8.05 40.05 -23.31
CA VAL A 779 -7.21 40.20 -22.13
C VAL A 779 -7.07 41.68 -21.80
N LEU A 780 -7.31 42.03 -20.53
CA LEU A 780 -7.11 43.37 -19.99
C LEU A 780 -5.90 43.40 -19.06
N ASP A 781 -5.17 44.52 -19.06
CA ASP A 781 -4.10 44.79 -18.12
C ASP A 781 -4.63 45.17 -16.71
N ASP A 782 -3.71 45.45 -15.77
CA ASP A 782 -4.03 45.84 -14.39
C ASP A 782 -4.78 47.19 -14.29
N GLN A 783 -4.84 47.95 -15.38
CA GLN A 783 -5.54 49.22 -15.50
C GLN A 783 -6.86 49.09 -16.28
N GLY A 784 -7.22 47.86 -16.71
CA GLY A 784 -8.43 47.57 -17.47
C GLY A 784 -8.33 47.97 -18.95
N GLN A 785 -7.13 48.17 -19.50
CA GLN A 785 -6.91 48.45 -20.92
C GLN A 785 -6.66 47.15 -21.70
N VAL A 786 -7.05 47.15 -22.98
CA VAL A 786 -6.86 46.00 -23.87
C VAL A 786 -5.37 45.74 -24.11
N VAL A 787 -4.96 44.49 -23.90
CA VAL A 787 -3.64 44.00 -24.27
C VAL A 787 -3.66 43.60 -25.74
N TYR A 788 -2.69 44.09 -26.53
CA TYR A 788 -2.56 43.78 -27.96
C TYR A 788 -1.38 42.84 -28.21
N GLN A 789 -1.49 42.02 -29.25
CA GLN A 789 -0.40 41.16 -29.70
C GLN A 789 0.75 42.03 -30.21
N THR A 790 1.98 41.71 -29.83
CA THR A 790 3.19 42.41 -30.29
C THR A 790 4.11 41.44 -31.02
N ASP A 791 4.87 41.95 -31.99
CA ASP A 791 5.95 41.21 -32.63
C ASP A 791 7.21 41.11 -31.74
N ASP A 792 8.27 40.50 -32.28
CA ASP A 792 9.55 40.31 -31.58
C ASP A 792 10.25 41.63 -31.21
N ASP A 793 9.89 42.74 -31.86
CA ASP A 793 10.42 44.08 -31.61
C ASP A 793 9.52 44.89 -30.63
N GLY A 794 8.39 44.31 -30.20
CA GLY A 794 7.43 44.93 -29.28
C GLY A 794 6.40 45.84 -29.93
N GLU A 795 6.30 45.85 -31.26
CA GLU A 795 5.32 46.66 -32.00
C GLU A 795 3.99 45.90 -32.19
N PRO A 796 2.82 46.57 -32.16
CA PRO A 796 1.53 45.88 -32.28
C PRO A 796 1.33 45.20 -33.63
N VAL A 797 0.93 43.93 -33.59
CA VAL A 797 0.50 43.18 -34.79
C VAL A 797 -0.85 43.73 -35.24
N LEU A 798 -0.97 44.10 -36.52
CA LEU A 798 -2.17 44.71 -37.09
C LEU A 798 -2.95 43.70 -37.94
N ASP A 799 -4.28 43.82 -37.94
CA ASP A 799 -5.17 43.06 -38.81
C ASP A 799 -5.17 43.60 -40.27
N ASN A 800 -6.00 43.00 -41.13
CA ASN A 800 -6.11 43.40 -42.54
C ASN A 800 -6.69 44.82 -42.76
N ASN A 801 -7.27 45.44 -41.72
CA ASN A 801 -7.77 46.80 -41.74
C ASN A 801 -6.77 47.81 -41.12
N GLY A 802 -5.66 47.32 -40.57
CA GLY A 802 -4.64 48.13 -39.92
C GLY A 802 -4.90 48.39 -38.43
N ASP A 803 -5.83 47.66 -37.82
CA ASP A 803 -6.16 47.78 -36.40
C ASP A 803 -5.33 46.79 -35.55
N PRO A 804 -4.80 47.19 -34.38
CA PRO A 804 -4.07 46.27 -33.49
C PRO A 804 -4.90 45.07 -33.06
N ILE A 805 -4.34 43.87 -33.14
CA ILE A 805 -5.03 42.62 -32.80
C ILE A 805 -4.99 42.42 -31.28
N PRO A 806 -6.14 42.32 -30.58
CA PRO A 806 -6.15 42.06 -29.14
C PRO A 806 -5.62 40.67 -28.82
N VAL A 807 -4.95 40.54 -27.67
CA VAL A 807 -4.68 39.24 -27.06
C VAL A 807 -6.00 38.71 -26.50
N THR A 808 -6.32 37.46 -26.85
CA THR A 808 -7.51 36.78 -26.36
C THR A 808 -7.14 35.55 -25.54
N ARG A 809 -8.06 35.14 -24.67
CA ARG A 809 -7.99 33.87 -23.94
C ARG A 809 -9.36 33.20 -23.92
N THR A 810 -9.38 31.88 -23.76
CA THR A 810 -10.63 31.14 -23.60
C THR A 810 -11.24 31.44 -22.23
N VAL A 811 -12.57 31.39 -22.16
CA VAL A 811 -13.30 31.50 -20.89
C VAL A 811 -13.46 30.09 -20.31
N PRO A 812 -12.85 29.75 -19.16
CA PRO A 812 -12.88 28.39 -18.64
C PRO A 812 -14.23 28.04 -18.01
N VAL A 813 -14.71 26.83 -18.30
CA VAL A 813 -15.83 26.15 -17.66
C VAL A 813 -15.26 25.04 -16.77
N ASN A 814 -15.61 25.06 -15.48
CA ASN A 814 -15.12 24.04 -14.55
C ASN A 814 -15.95 22.77 -14.63
N ALA A 815 -15.30 21.62 -14.43
CA ALA A 815 -15.97 20.34 -14.28
C ALA A 815 -17.12 20.39 -13.26
N VAL A 816 -18.25 19.78 -13.61
CA VAL A 816 -19.49 19.77 -12.81
C VAL A 816 -19.37 18.83 -11.60
N LEU A 817 -18.66 17.70 -11.77
CA LEU A 817 -18.51 16.66 -10.76
C LEU A 817 -17.06 16.52 -10.28
N ARG A 818 -16.91 16.10 -9.03
CA ARG A 818 -15.61 15.80 -8.40
C ARG A 818 -15.46 14.30 -8.19
N ALA A 819 -14.68 13.66 -9.04
CA ALA A 819 -14.34 12.24 -8.93
C ALA A 819 -13.79 11.88 -7.52
N GLY A 820 -14.26 10.78 -6.96
CA GLY A 820 -13.90 10.23 -5.65
C GLY A 820 -14.68 10.82 -4.46
N ARG A 821 -15.50 11.86 -4.66
CA ARG A 821 -16.24 12.56 -3.59
C ARG A 821 -17.59 13.13 -4.07
N ALA A 822 -18.65 12.33 -4.02
CA ALA A 822 -19.98 12.76 -4.45
C ALA A 822 -20.49 14.00 -3.70
N ARG A 823 -20.18 14.10 -2.39
CA ARG A 823 -20.57 15.25 -1.54
C ARG A 823 -19.97 16.58 -1.97
N ASP A 824 -18.81 16.56 -2.63
CA ASP A 824 -18.16 17.78 -3.11
C ASP A 824 -18.78 18.27 -4.43
N SER A 825 -19.72 17.51 -5.00
CA SER A 825 -20.51 17.85 -6.19
C SER A 825 -21.89 18.44 -5.83
N GLN A 826 -22.01 19.15 -4.69
CA GLN A 826 -23.30 19.64 -4.18
C GLN A 826 -24.02 20.59 -5.16
N ALA A 827 -23.28 21.38 -5.95
CA ALA A 827 -23.87 22.25 -6.96
C ALA A 827 -24.72 21.47 -7.97
N PHE A 828 -24.29 20.26 -8.36
CA PHE A 828 -25.05 19.36 -9.21
C PHE A 828 -26.24 18.74 -8.46
N PHE A 829 -25.99 18.12 -7.30
CA PHE A 829 -27.05 17.40 -6.56
C PHE A 829 -28.19 18.32 -6.10
N SER A 830 -27.90 19.57 -5.72
CA SER A 830 -28.90 20.53 -5.27
C SER A 830 -29.91 20.94 -6.34
N LEU A 831 -29.63 20.67 -7.62
CA LEU A 831 -30.59 20.90 -8.71
C LEU A 831 -31.81 19.97 -8.60
N PHE A 832 -31.63 18.78 -8.02
CA PHE A 832 -32.67 17.74 -7.90
C PHE A 832 -33.34 17.71 -6.53
N GLU A 833 -32.83 18.49 -5.56
CA GLU A 833 -33.42 18.67 -4.24
C GLU A 833 -34.71 19.52 -4.31
N ASP A 834 -35.48 19.54 -3.22
CA ASP A 834 -36.70 20.34 -3.13
C ASP A 834 -36.43 21.84 -3.38
N GLY A 835 -37.14 22.42 -4.36
CA GLY A 835 -36.93 23.81 -4.80
C GLY A 835 -35.82 23.98 -5.83
N GLY A 836 -35.11 22.92 -6.21
CA GLY A 836 -34.14 22.90 -7.30
C GLY A 836 -34.80 23.00 -8.68
N SER A 837 -34.04 23.42 -9.70
CA SER A 837 -34.56 23.59 -11.06
C SER A 837 -34.94 22.28 -11.77
N HIS A 838 -34.44 21.14 -11.27
CA HIS A 838 -34.65 19.80 -11.80
C HIS A 838 -35.33 18.89 -10.75
N GLN A 839 -36.04 19.48 -9.78
CA GLN A 839 -36.70 18.74 -8.70
C GLN A 839 -37.56 17.60 -9.25
N GLY A 840 -37.27 16.37 -8.80
CA GLY A 840 -38.02 15.16 -9.18
C GLY A 840 -37.73 14.63 -10.60
N TRP A 841 -36.77 15.20 -11.35
CA TRP A 841 -36.42 14.71 -12.68
C TRP A 841 -35.49 13.50 -12.66
N LEU A 842 -34.81 13.27 -11.53
CA LEU A 842 -34.10 12.03 -11.21
C LEU A 842 -34.73 11.40 -9.97
N SER A 843 -34.89 10.08 -10.01
CA SER A 843 -35.30 9.29 -8.85
C SER A 843 -34.19 9.25 -7.78
N PRO A 844 -34.55 8.99 -6.51
CA PRO A 844 -33.55 8.76 -5.46
C PRO A 844 -32.55 7.64 -5.77
N GLN A 845 -32.98 6.59 -6.48
CA GLN A 845 -32.15 5.46 -6.90
C GLN A 845 -31.13 5.86 -7.97
N GLU A 846 -31.52 6.67 -8.96
CA GLU A 846 -30.58 7.21 -9.96
C GLU A 846 -29.57 8.16 -9.30
N LEU A 847 -30.00 9.01 -8.37
CA LEU A 847 -29.11 9.89 -7.60
C LEU A 847 -28.13 9.10 -6.72
N ARG A 848 -28.59 7.99 -6.12
CA ARG A 848 -27.74 7.05 -5.38
C ARG A 848 -26.69 6.43 -6.30
N LEU A 849 -27.09 5.93 -7.47
CA LEU A 849 -26.19 5.29 -8.43
C LEU A 849 -25.10 6.27 -8.93
N LEU A 850 -25.48 7.52 -9.19
CA LEU A 850 -24.55 8.60 -9.50
C LEU A 850 -23.57 8.86 -8.35
N ALA A 851 -24.06 8.92 -7.11
CA ALA A 851 -23.22 9.12 -5.94
C ALA A 851 -22.20 7.98 -5.75
N GLU A 852 -22.64 6.73 -5.90
CA GLU A 852 -21.78 5.54 -5.84
C GLU A 852 -20.68 5.60 -6.90
N TRP A 853 -21.05 5.85 -8.16
CA TRP A 853 -20.09 5.98 -9.25
C TRP A 853 -19.05 7.07 -8.99
N ILE A 854 -19.48 8.26 -8.54
CA ILE A 854 -18.57 9.35 -8.21
C ILE A 854 -17.64 8.96 -7.05
N ASP A 855 -18.17 8.39 -5.96
CA ASP A 855 -17.38 7.98 -4.79
C ASP A 855 -16.36 6.86 -5.09
N LEU A 856 -16.59 6.06 -6.14
CA LEU A 856 -15.65 5.05 -6.63
C LEU A 856 -14.60 5.62 -7.60
N GLY A 857 -14.49 6.95 -7.72
CA GLY A 857 -13.51 7.61 -8.58
C GLY A 857 -14.03 7.98 -9.96
N ALA A 858 -15.34 7.84 -10.21
CA ALA A 858 -15.98 8.14 -11.49
C ALA A 858 -15.30 7.44 -12.68
N GLN A 859 -14.93 6.17 -12.50
CA GLN A 859 -14.24 5.39 -13.54
C GLN A 859 -15.15 5.19 -14.76
N LEU A 860 -14.55 5.08 -15.93
CA LEU A 860 -15.24 4.68 -17.15
C LEU A 860 -15.68 3.21 -17.05
N TYR A 861 -14.78 2.34 -16.58
CA TYR A 861 -15.06 0.95 -16.26
C TYR A 861 -14.47 0.55 -14.89
N ASN A 862 -15.21 -0.24 -14.12
CA ASN A 862 -14.75 -0.84 -12.85
C ASN A 862 -14.46 -2.35 -12.95
N ASP A 863 -14.51 -2.91 -14.16
CA ASP A 863 -14.08 -4.27 -14.49
C ASP A 863 -13.18 -4.17 -15.71
N PRO A 864 -11.89 -4.59 -15.62
CA PRO A 864 -10.99 -4.53 -16.75
C PRO A 864 -11.53 -5.31 -17.96
N PHE A 865 -12.22 -6.44 -17.76
CA PHE A 865 -12.71 -7.27 -18.86
C PHE A 865 -13.98 -6.74 -19.54
N ARG A 866 -14.55 -5.64 -19.03
CA ARG A 866 -15.62 -4.91 -19.71
C ARG A 866 -15.07 -3.92 -20.76
N VAL A 867 -13.80 -3.54 -20.66
CA VAL A 867 -13.15 -2.60 -21.56
C VAL A 867 -13.13 -3.17 -23.00
N PRO A 868 -13.71 -2.45 -23.99
CA PRO A 868 -13.70 -2.89 -25.37
C PRO A 868 -12.27 -3.09 -25.90
N GLN A 869 -12.00 -4.27 -26.47
CA GLN A 869 -10.73 -4.57 -27.12
C GLN A 869 -10.74 -4.05 -28.56
N ASN A 870 -9.63 -3.42 -28.98
CA ASN A 870 -9.47 -2.88 -30.34
C ASN A 870 -9.09 -3.94 -31.36
#